data_AF-A0A8K1FJ09-F1
#
_entry.id   AF-A0A8K1FJ09-F1
#
_cell.length_a   1.000
_cell.length_b   1.000
_cell.length_c   1.000
_cell.angle_alpha   90.00
_cell.angle_beta   90.00
_cell.angle_gamma   90.00
#
_symmetry.space_group_name_H-M   'P 1'
#
loop_
_entity.id
_entity.type
_entity.pdbx_description
1 polymer ?
#
loop_
_entity_poly.entity_id
_entity_poly.type
_entity_poly.pdbx_seq_one_letter_code
_entity_poly.pdbx_strand_id
1 'polypeptide(L)'
;MFGSTATSALYGAPSGLHASTHSISDAALEDAAFAADVGEDYGEEATHKLTAILRLLDSAGYIKARVRDYSAFERILGGIVWLLQRIVKREDAARGRVQWELLFQAHVKMKPRLGLAQEIIHRVKSLPYACPIPIQPHQLLLQDFGDIGAVQRLVSWLIEQNEDVAHLASIQDKRRYLAVGTVGQPEPPLKREVQYLQSAYAAQRRWQFVSTDWQNEPEDAMIQRCLLEYGERVAVVEFDVDTSASSESSTLDGETSGTKDLRHDLMAQLAVSAAMLAKRDPSGKKITMQRKKTYRAAAAKEFEAQYQRMLQQAVVEQEALLAKQRERETVLLQQAVLVPSSADTDSGNTTKHDADSELSIQRVDFLKHEDAYKDLQENHQALKDQRKQEEAHLVAIQDAMRDLDYEMKQIQAEETQRQEDPIVLATLRELVVKNETLKQQKSAFKVQCKTDLETLQRRLKQLRVSSAASDVKDPEVSRLLEIEQMHAHVSAKHTQLKSALAHTTREVHRRRKDIDDVPTRIELLQYEKRFQELYDEVALTLDETRKYYCVYNTLKATHEFLEKEISLLNSIHDNFDVAMGSKAATTAFFTQIDAIIRNVETSVTKQQVLRQEHHARVETLDSKYQLLLEQERLYVNAIREFQKECEKHERLNTRIQQRTQLQLQQRTVQPIVAPDDVVI
;
A
#
# COMPACT_ATOMS: atom_id res chain seq x y z
N MET A 1 12.58 77.50 8.44
CA MET A 1 13.32 77.88 9.67
C MET A 1 12.61 77.23 10.84
N PHE A 2 13.35 76.66 11.81
CA PHE A 2 12.84 75.80 12.90
C PHE A 2 12.18 74.51 12.37
N GLY A 3 12.26 73.34 13.01
CA GLY A 3 12.82 72.95 14.32
C GLY A 3 11.76 72.14 15.08
N SER A 4 12.03 70.99 15.73
CA SER A 4 13.30 70.31 16.04
C SER A 4 13.12 68.77 16.09
N THR A 5 14.20 68.03 16.38
CA THR A 5 14.33 66.56 16.35
C THR A 5 14.21 65.85 17.71
N ALA A 6 13.62 64.64 17.72
CA ALA A 6 13.89 63.49 18.61
C ALA A 6 13.19 62.26 17.98
N THR A 7 13.76 61.10 17.62
CA THR A 7 14.87 60.25 18.12
C THR A 7 14.52 59.46 19.39
N SER A 8 14.12 58.18 19.26
CA SER A 8 14.85 57.00 19.80
C SER A 8 14.12 55.65 19.54
N ALA A 9 14.88 54.55 19.62
CA ALA A 9 14.56 53.11 19.78
C ALA A 9 13.28 52.50 19.13
N LEU A 10 13.35 51.46 18.29
CA LEU A 10 13.81 50.06 18.53
C LEU A 10 13.01 49.28 19.59
N TYR A 11 12.12 48.37 19.14
CA TYR A 11 12.25 46.92 19.34
C TYR A 11 11.44 46.16 18.26
N GLY A 12 11.73 44.88 18.01
CA GLY A 12 11.27 44.16 16.82
C GLY A 12 9.90 43.47 16.95
N ALA A 13 9.21 43.33 15.82
CA ALA A 13 8.02 42.47 15.65
C ALA A 13 8.37 41.21 14.82
N PRO A 14 7.86 40.02 15.17
CA PRO A 14 8.20 38.78 14.47
C PRO A 14 7.42 38.62 13.16
N SER A 15 8.13 38.59 12.02
CA SER A 15 7.57 38.18 10.73
C SER A 15 7.55 36.65 10.61
N GLY A 16 6.54 36.08 9.93
CA GLY A 16 6.62 34.68 9.48
C GLY A 16 5.42 33.76 9.74
N LEU A 17 4.16 34.24 9.66
CA LEU A 17 3.04 33.32 9.38
C LEU A 17 3.17 32.83 7.94
N HIS A 18 3.57 31.58 7.75
CA HIS A 18 3.61 30.94 6.44
C HIS A 18 2.18 30.62 5.96
N ALA A 19 1.55 31.60 5.30
CA ALA A 19 0.33 31.38 4.54
C ALA A 19 0.64 30.54 3.30
N SER A 20 0.42 29.23 3.40
CA SER A 20 0.47 28.33 2.24
C SER A 20 -0.67 28.70 1.29
N THR A 21 -0.33 29.24 0.11
CA THR A 21 -1.31 29.66 -0.91
C THR A 21 -1.88 28.46 -1.64
N HIS A 22 -2.73 27.68 -0.97
CA HIS A 22 -3.59 26.70 -1.64
C HIS A 22 -4.52 27.41 -2.62
N SER A 23 -4.75 26.79 -3.78
CA SER A 23 -5.68 27.34 -4.76
C SER A 23 -7.13 27.16 -4.30
N ILE A 24 -8.02 28.03 -4.76
CA ILE A 24 -9.46 27.93 -4.44
C ILE A 24 -10.06 26.63 -5.02
N SER A 25 -9.42 26.05 -6.05
CA SER A 25 -9.76 24.73 -6.62
C SER A 25 -9.38 23.55 -5.73
N ASP A 26 -8.23 23.57 -5.05
CA ASP A 26 -7.80 22.44 -4.21
C ASP A 26 -8.74 22.25 -3.02
N ALA A 27 -9.14 23.38 -2.41
CA ALA A 27 -10.13 23.39 -1.34
C ALA A 27 -11.46 22.75 -1.78
N ALA A 28 -11.96 23.08 -2.98
CA ALA A 28 -13.20 22.51 -3.51
C ALA A 28 -13.11 20.98 -3.77
N LEU A 29 -11.91 20.45 -4.04
CA LEU A 29 -11.66 19.03 -4.23
C LEU A 29 -11.51 18.28 -2.90
N GLU A 30 -10.78 18.83 -1.92
CA GLU A 30 -10.77 18.26 -0.55
C GLU A 30 -12.17 18.30 0.08
N ASP A 31 -12.92 19.39 -0.14
CA ASP A 31 -14.30 19.56 0.30
C ASP A 31 -15.21 18.43 -0.18
N ALA A 32 -15.13 18.07 -1.46
CA ALA A 32 -15.88 16.98 -2.06
C ALA A 32 -15.42 15.60 -1.54
N ALA A 33 -14.11 15.40 -1.35
CA ALA A 33 -13.56 14.16 -0.80
C ALA A 33 -14.00 13.91 0.65
N PHE A 34 -14.06 14.96 1.49
CA PHE A 34 -14.63 14.89 2.83
C PHE A 34 -16.15 14.62 2.82
N ALA A 35 -16.89 15.23 1.89
CA ALA A 35 -18.35 15.06 1.80
C ALA A 35 -18.75 13.65 1.34
N ALA A 36 -18.06 13.09 0.35
CA ALA A 36 -18.33 11.74 -0.16
C ALA A 36 -18.08 10.65 0.90
N ASP A 37 -17.08 10.82 1.76
CA ASP A 37 -16.67 9.85 2.77
C ASP A 37 -17.59 9.80 4.02
N VAL A 38 -18.35 10.87 4.28
CA VAL A 38 -19.37 10.94 5.36
C VAL A 38 -20.78 10.67 4.83
N GLY A 39 -20.96 10.64 3.51
CA GLY A 39 -22.26 10.68 2.83
C GLY A 39 -23.10 9.40 2.81
N GLU A 40 -22.54 8.23 3.13
CA GLU A 40 -23.31 6.98 3.05
C GLU A 40 -24.24 6.75 4.27
N ASP A 41 -23.92 7.32 5.44
CA ASP A 41 -24.65 7.14 6.71
C ASP A 41 -25.50 8.37 7.12
N TYR A 42 -25.28 9.54 6.53
CA TYR A 42 -25.81 10.84 7.01
C TYR A 42 -26.43 11.66 5.86
N GLY A 43 -27.54 12.36 6.12
CA GLY A 43 -28.21 13.22 5.12
C GLY A 43 -27.43 14.49 4.78
N GLU A 44 -27.68 15.07 3.60
CA GLU A 44 -26.91 16.19 2.99
C GLU A 44 -26.65 17.38 3.94
N GLU A 45 -27.67 17.86 4.66
CA GLU A 45 -27.50 18.99 5.60
C GLU A 45 -26.63 18.63 6.82
N ALA A 46 -26.59 17.34 7.19
CA ALA A 46 -25.75 16.83 8.27
C ALA A 46 -24.32 16.60 7.79
N THR A 47 -24.09 16.04 6.59
CA THR A 47 -22.75 15.81 6.04
C THR A 47 -21.99 17.12 5.84
N HIS A 48 -22.66 18.18 5.36
CA HIS A 48 -22.07 19.52 5.29
C HIS A 48 -21.64 20.07 6.66
N LYS A 49 -22.44 19.87 7.72
CA LYS A 49 -22.07 20.31 9.09
C LYS A 49 -20.94 19.46 9.67
N LEU A 50 -20.99 18.14 9.50
CA LEU A 50 -19.95 17.21 9.97
C LEU A 50 -18.61 17.46 9.28
N THR A 51 -18.61 17.70 7.97
CA THR A 51 -17.37 18.02 7.23
C THR A 51 -16.81 19.39 7.59
N ALA A 52 -17.65 20.40 7.86
CA ALA A 52 -17.20 21.67 8.41
C ALA A 52 -16.51 21.49 9.79
N ILE A 53 -17.03 20.62 10.66
CA ILE A 53 -16.38 20.27 11.94
C ILE A 53 -15.03 19.57 11.71
N LEU A 54 -14.97 18.61 10.78
CA LEU A 54 -13.72 17.90 10.47
C LEU A 54 -12.63 18.84 9.94
N ARG A 55 -12.98 19.83 9.10
CA ARG A 55 -12.04 20.85 8.61
C ARG A 55 -11.56 21.81 9.70
N LEU A 56 -12.41 22.16 10.67
CA LEU A 56 -12.00 22.94 11.85
C LEU A 56 -11.00 22.16 12.72
N LEU A 57 -11.20 20.85 12.87
CA LEU A 57 -10.25 19.98 13.58
C LEU A 57 -8.93 19.82 12.81
N ASP A 58 -9.00 19.65 11.49
CA ASP A 58 -7.83 19.52 10.62
C ASP A 58 -6.97 20.80 10.63
N SER A 59 -7.59 21.99 10.50
CA SER A 59 -6.88 23.27 10.57
C SER A 59 -6.28 23.56 11.96
N ALA A 60 -6.86 23.03 13.04
CA ALA A 60 -6.26 23.05 14.38
C ALA A 60 -5.08 22.06 14.54
N GLY A 61 -4.82 21.20 13.55
CA GLY A 61 -3.72 20.23 13.49
C GLY A 61 -4.09 18.78 13.79
N TYR A 62 -5.39 18.42 13.80
CA TYR A 62 -5.85 17.05 14.08
C TYR A 62 -5.91 16.20 12.81
N ILE A 63 -4.74 15.74 12.34
CA ILE A 63 -4.55 14.94 11.10
C ILE A 63 -5.50 13.72 11.01
N LYS A 64 -5.90 13.15 12.16
CA LYS A 64 -6.87 12.03 12.22
C LYS A 64 -8.27 12.37 11.68
N ALA A 65 -8.62 13.64 11.47
CA ALA A 65 -9.83 14.03 10.74
C ALA A 65 -9.85 13.49 9.29
N ARG A 66 -8.67 13.44 8.63
CA ARG A 66 -8.51 12.99 7.24
C ARG A 66 -8.53 11.46 7.05
N VAL A 67 -8.46 10.67 8.13
CA VAL A 67 -8.34 9.20 8.05
C VAL A 67 -9.71 8.55 7.92
N ARG A 68 -9.94 7.87 6.79
CA ARG A 68 -11.24 7.30 6.39
C ARG A 68 -11.65 6.07 7.19
N ASP A 69 -10.68 5.32 7.72
CA ASP A 69 -10.90 4.06 8.45
C ASP A 69 -11.67 4.21 9.78
N TYR A 70 -11.92 5.44 10.24
CA TYR A 70 -12.64 5.74 11.47
C TYR A 70 -14.04 6.28 11.19
N SER A 71 -15.01 5.94 12.05
CA SER A 71 -16.35 6.53 11.96
C SER A 71 -16.33 8.05 12.17
N ALA A 72 -17.31 8.77 11.61
CA ALA A 72 -17.43 10.23 11.81
C ALA A 72 -17.50 10.62 13.30
N PHE A 73 -18.15 9.77 14.12
CA PHE A 73 -18.16 9.87 15.58
C PHE A 73 -16.75 9.80 16.18
N GLU A 74 -15.94 8.82 15.80
CA GLU A 74 -14.56 8.67 16.32
C GLU A 74 -13.61 9.76 15.84
N ARG A 75 -13.78 10.25 14.61
CA ARG A 75 -13.00 11.40 14.11
C ARG A 75 -13.32 12.68 14.89
N ILE A 76 -14.61 13.01 15.08
CA ILE A 76 -15.02 14.26 15.74
C ILE A 76 -14.76 14.21 17.25
N LEU A 77 -15.20 13.16 17.95
CA LEU A 77 -14.97 13.05 19.40
C LEU A 77 -13.50 12.77 19.72
N GLY A 78 -12.77 12.05 18.86
CA GLY A 78 -11.32 11.93 18.96
C GLY A 78 -10.62 13.28 18.86
N GLY A 79 -11.10 14.20 18.02
CA GLY A 79 -10.65 15.58 17.95
C GLY A 79 -10.97 16.39 19.21
N ILE A 80 -12.18 16.28 19.74
CA ILE A 80 -12.58 16.93 21.01
C ILE A 80 -11.73 16.43 22.19
N VAL A 81 -11.52 15.11 22.30
CA VAL A 81 -10.64 14.50 23.30
C VAL A 81 -9.20 14.99 23.15
N TRP A 82 -8.70 15.12 21.91
CA TRP A 82 -7.37 15.64 21.64
C TRP A 82 -7.21 17.11 22.03
N LEU A 83 -8.19 17.97 21.74
CA LEU A 83 -8.20 19.38 22.21
C LEU A 83 -8.17 19.44 23.75
N LEU A 84 -9.05 18.71 24.44
CA LEU A 84 -9.05 18.63 25.91
C LEU A 84 -7.70 18.13 26.48
N GLN A 85 -7.06 17.16 25.82
CA GLN A 85 -5.72 16.66 26.18
C GLN A 85 -4.57 17.61 25.81
N ARG A 86 -4.76 18.64 24.99
CA ARG A 86 -3.79 19.72 24.76
C ARG A 86 -3.92 20.82 25.80
N ILE A 87 -5.14 21.27 26.05
CA ILE A 87 -5.46 22.38 26.96
C ILE A 87 -5.07 22.02 28.41
N VAL A 88 -5.50 20.86 28.91
CA VAL A 88 -5.24 20.45 30.29
C VAL A 88 -3.84 19.86 30.42
N LYS A 89 -3.02 20.37 31.34
CA LYS A 89 -1.66 19.87 31.62
C LYS A 89 -1.64 18.36 31.96
N ARG A 90 -0.47 17.72 31.88
CA ARG A 90 -0.31 16.32 32.31
C ARG A 90 -0.37 16.18 33.84
N GLU A 91 0.03 17.22 34.59
CA GLU A 91 -0.08 17.28 36.06
C GLU A 91 -1.55 17.24 36.53
N ASP A 92 -2.44 17.97 35.86
CA ASP A 92 -3.88 18.07 36.21
C ASP A 92 -4.75 16.91 35.67
N ALA A 93 -4.13 15.79 35.26
CA ALA A 93 -4.81 14.66 34.61
C ALA A 93 -5.96 14.05 35.42
N ALA A 94 -5.88 14.10 36.76
CA ALA A 94 -6.94 13.63 37.65
C ALA A 94 -8.24 14.44 37.52
N ARG A 95 -8.14 15.74 37.19
CA ARG A 95 -9.25 16.69 37.17
C ARG A 95 -9.81 16.89 35.77
N GLY A 96 -8.99 17.32 34.81
CA GLY A 96 -9.49 17.82 33.51
C GLY A 96 -9.29 16.92 32.29
N ARG A 97 -8.48 15.85 32.36
CA ARG A 97 -8.28 14.97 31.20
C ARG A 97 -9.37 13.88 31.13
N VAL A 98 -9.78 13.54 29.90
CA VAL A 98 -10.72 12.45 29.61
C VAL A 98 -10.11 11.11 30.02
N GLN A 99 -10.72 10.44 30.99
CA GLN A 99 -10.29 9.14 31.54
C GLN A 99 -11.08 8.00 30.90
N TRP A 100 -11.12 7.98 29.56
CA TRP A 100 -11.80 6.96 28.76
C TRP A 100 -10.81 6.11 27.96
N GLU A 101 -11.02 4.80 27.91
CA GLU A 101 -10.13 3.83 27.26
C GLU A 101 -10.43 3.69 25.75
N LEU A 102 -10.19 4.75 24.98
CA LEU A 102 -10.44 4.76 23.52
C LEU A 102 -9.71 3.64 22.76
N LEU A 103 -8.66 3.03 23.33
CA LEU A 103 -7.88 1.94 22.71
C LEU A 103 -8.46 0.54 23.00
N PHE A 104 -9.22 0.36 24.09
CA PHE A 104 -9.71 -0.95 24.52
C PHE A 104 -11.23 -1.12 24.37
N GLN A 105 -11.97 -0.02 24.17
CA GLN A 105 -13.42 -0.03 24.00
C GLN A 105 -13.83 0.38 22.58
N ALA A 106 -14.10 -0.60 21.72
CA ALA A 106 -14.53 -0.34 20.35
C ALA A 106 -15.90 0.37 20.30
N HIS A 107 -15.96 1.56 19.68
CA HIS A 107 -17.15 2.41 19.61
C HIS A 107 -18.20 1.95 18.58
N VAL A 108 -18.21 0.66 18.22
CA VAL A 108 -19.26 0.04 17.39
C VAL A 108 -20.58 -0.10 18.16
N LYS A 109 -20.51 -0.25 19.49
CA LYS A 109 -21.69 -0.41 20.37
C LYS A 109 -22.11 0.91 21.01
N MET A 110 -23.41 1.12 21.17
CA MET A 110 -23.98 2.37 21.71
C MET A 110 -23.52 2.69 23.15
N LYS A 111 -23.36 1.67 24.02
CA LYS A 111 -22.97 1.87 25.42
C LYS A 111 -21.58 2.53 25.55
N PRO A 112 -20.51 2.05 24.87
CA PRO A 112 -19.25 2.79 24.77
C PRO A 112 -19.38 4.21 24.21
N ARG A 113 -20.17 4.44 23.14
CA ARG A 113 -20.38 5.79 22.58
C ARG A 113 -20.95 6.77 23.62
N LEU A 114 -21.99 6.34 24.33
CA LEU A 114 -22.63 7.15 25.37
C LEU A 114 -21.71 7.41 26.57
N GLY A 115 -20.91 6.42 26.99
CA GLY A 115 -19.94 6.59 28.06
C GLY A 115 -18.85 7.63 27.73
N LEU A 116 -18.27 7.55 26.52
CA LEU A 116 -17.33 8.56 26.04
C LEU A 116 -17.96 9.97 25.98
N ALA A 117 -19.19 10.09 25.46
CA ALA A 117 -19.92 11.36 25.39
C ALA A 117 -20.20 11.95 26.78
N GLN A 118 -20.55 11.11 27.77
CA GLN A 118 -20.77 11.52 29.16
C GLN A 118 -19.46 11.99 29.81
N GLU A 119 -18.36 11.26 29.64
CA GLU A 119 -17.04 11.61 30.18
C GLU A 119 -16.49 12.91 29.56
N ILE A 120 -16.62 13.11 28.25
CA ILE A 120 -16.24 14.37 27.58
C ILE A 120 -16.98 15.55 28.20
N ILE A 121 -18.30 15.46 28.41
CA ILE A 121 -19.09 16.54 29.00
C ILE A 121 -18.77 16.74 30.48
N HIS A 122 -18.46 15.67 31.22
CA HIS A 122 -17.98 15.77 32.59
C HIS A 122 -16.67 16.59 32.66
N ARG A 123 -15.72 16.31 31.75
CA ARG A 123 -14.45 17.05 31.69
C ARG A 123 -14.57 18.48 31.16
N VAL A 124 -15.42 18.73 30.16
CA VAL A 124 -15.73 20.11 29.71
C VAL A 124 -16.33 20.93 30.86
N LYS A 125 -17.13 20.32 31.75
CA LYS A 125 -17.67 20.96 32.96
C LYS A 125 -16.67 21.09 34.11
N SER A 126 -15.55 20.37 34.08
CA SER A 126 -14.47 20.47 35.08
C SER A 126 -13.25 21.28 34.60
N LEU A 127 -13.38 21.98 33.47
CA LEU A 127 -12.40 22.99 33.03
C LEU A 127 -12.44 24.21 33.97
N PRO A 128 -11.32 24.97 34.10
CA PRO A 128 -11.26 26.15 34.97
C PRO A 128 -12.07 27.35 34.45
N TYR A 129 -12.57 27.27 33.21
CA TYR A 129 -13.41 28.27 32.57
C TYR A 129 -14.78 27.65 32.21
N ALA A 130 -15.85 28.44 32.31
CA ALA A 130 -17.19 27.95 32.03
C ALA A 130 -17.44 27.86 30.51
N CYS A 131 -17.89 26.70 30.03
CA CYS A 131 -18.31 26.56 28.63
C CYS A 131 -19.61 27.35 28.37
N PRO A 132 -19.63 28.27 27.39
CA PRO A 132 -20.81 29.11 27.12
C PRO A 132 -21.93 28.37 26.37
N ILE A 133 -21.72 27.11 25.96
CA ILE A 133 -22.63 26.35 25.12
C ILE A 133 -23.22 25.19 25.95
N PRO A 134 -24.55 25.15 26.19
CA PRO A 134 -25.17 24.07 26.94
C PRO A 134 -25.24 22.80 26.09
N ILE A 135 -24.49 21.76 26.48
CA ILE A 135 -24.38 20.50 25.72
C ILE A 135 -24.73 19.29 26.58
N GLN A 136 -25.45 18.34 25.98
CA GLN A 136 -25.94 17.09 26.57
C GLN A 136 -25.34 15.85 25.88
N PRO A 137 -25.24 14.69 26.55
CA PRO A 137 -24.54 13.52 26.01
C PRO A 137 -25.13 12.95 24.71
N HIS A 138 -26.43 13.09 24.45
CA HIS A 138 -27.04 12.64 23.20
C HIS A 138 -26.55 13.44 21.98
N GLN A 139 -26.29 14.73 22.15
CA GLN A 139 -25.84 15.64 21.08
C GLN A 139 -24.46 15.23 20.54
N LEU A 140 -23.59 14.69 21.40
CA LEU A 140 -22.29 14.13 21.01
C LEU A 140 -22.39 12.73 20.38
N LEU A 141 -23.56 12.08 20.35
CA LEU A 141 -23.75 10.81 19.63
C LEU A 141 -23.92 11.01 18.11
N LEU A 142 -24.11 12.27 17.66
CA LEU A 142 -24.29 12.68 16.26
C LEU A 142 -25.50 12.02 15.56
N GLN A 143 -26.50 11.55 16.31
CA GLN A 143 -27.71 10.93 15.78
C GLN A 143 -28.80 11.96 15.44
N ASP A 144 -28.92 13.00 16.26
CA ASP A 144 -29.92 14.06 16.07
C ASP A 144 -29.34 15.22 15.24
N PHE A 145 -29.79 15.35 13.98
CA PHE A 145 -29.17 16.26 12.99
C PHE A 145 -29.25 17.75 13.36
N GLY A 146 -30.18 18.15 14.22
CA GLY A 146 -30.26 19.52 14.75
C GLY A 146 -29.11 19.87 15.71
N ASP A 147 -28.60 18.88 16.44
CA ASP A 147 -27.64 19.09 17.52
C ASP A 147 -26.18 19.16 17.06
N ILE A 148 -25.89 18.78 15.81
CA ILE A 148 -24.57 18.90 15.20
C ILE A 148 -24.08 20.36 15.23
N GLY A 149 -24.98 21.34 15.15
CA GLY A 149 -24.68 22.78 15.30
C GLY A 149 -24.33 23.22 16.73
N ALA A 150 -24.60 22.40 17.76
CA ALA A 150 -24.04 22.60 19.11
C ALA A 150 -22.62 22.04 19.20
N VAL A 151 -22.37 20.87 18.59
CA VAL A 151 -21.04 20.24 18.52
C VAL A 151 -20.06 21.12 17.73
N GLN A 152 -20.48 21.73 16.62
CA GLN A 152 -19.65 22.66 15.86
C GLN A 152 -19.18 23.85 16.69
N ARG A 153 -20.09 24.48 17.44
CA ARG A 153 -19.76 25.61 18.33
C ARG A 153 -18.81 25.18 19.46
N LEU A 154 -18.96 23.96 20.00
CA LEU A 154 -18.03 23.43 21.00
C LEU A 154 -16.62 23.27 20.42
N VAL A 155 -16.51 22.75 19.20
CA VAL A 155 -15.21 22.55 18.53
C VAL A 155 -14.55 23.89 18.24
N SER A 156 -15.26 24.87 17.68
CA SER A 156 -14.73 26.23 17.49
C SER A 156 -14.22 26.83 18.80
N TRP A 157 -15.02 26.79 19.87
CA TRP A 157 -14.63 27.33 21.17
C TRP A 157 -13.45 26.58 21.81
N LEU A 158 -13.38 25.25 21.69
CA LEU A 158 -12.22 24.48 22.17
C LEU A 158 -10.95 24.75 21.34
N ILE A 159 -11.08 25.21 20.10
CA ILE A 159 -9.94 25.65 19.28
C ILE A 159 -9.46 27.04 19.74
N GLU A 160 -10.38 27.98 20.00
CA GLU A 160 -10.07 29.29 20.60
C GLU A 160 -9.32 29.11 21.95
N GLN A 161 -9.84 28.25 22.84
CA GLN A 161 -9.18 27.94 24.12
C GLN A 161 -7.88 27.12 23.99
N ASN A 162 -7.50 26.69 22.79
CA ASN A 162 -6.26 25.96 22.50
C ASN A 162 -5.12 26.89 21.99
N GLU A 163 -5.36 28.18 21.75
CA GLU A 163 -4.30 29.13 21.40
C GLU A 163 -3.40 29.50 22.61
N ASP A 164 -3.99 29.64 23.81
CA ASP A 164 -3.30 29.99 25.07
C ASP A 164 -2.37 28.90 25.65
N VAL A 165 -2.08 27.82 24.91
CA VAL A 165 -1.44 26.61 25.43
C VAL A 165 0.11 26.72 25.45
N ALA A 166 0.60 27.78 26.11
CA ALA A 166 2.02 28.09 26.27
C ALA A 166 2.85 26.94 26.90
N HIS A 167 2.21 26.04 27.67
CA HIS A 167 2.91 24.90 28.27
C HIS A 167 3.36 23.83 27.25
N LEU A 168 2.71 23.74 26.09
CA LEU A 168 3.14 22.84 25.00
C LEU A 168 4.29 23.44 24.18
N ALA A 169 4.42 24.77 24.10
CA ALA A 169 5.54 25.42 23.41
C ALA A 169 6.89 24.99 24.01
N SER A 170 7.02 24.95 25.35
CA SER A 170 8.24 24.44 26.02
C SER A 170 8.55 22.98 25.68
N ILE A 171 7.53 22.15 25.40
CA ILE A 171 7.71 20.75 24.98
C ILE A 171 8.10 20.68 23.49
N GLN A 172 7.59 21.57 22.65
CA GLN A 172 7.98 21.70 21.24
C GLN A 172 9.42 22.21 21.11
N ASP A 173 9.84 23.20 21.88
CA ASP A 173 11.24 23.66 21.94
C ASP A 173 12.18 22.55 22.44
N LYS A 174 11.77 21.81 23.48
CA LYS A 174 12.46 20.58 23.94
C LYS A 174 12.36 19.41 22.95
N ARG A 175 11.69 19.56 21.81
CA ARG A 175 11.64 18.57 20.71
C ARG A 175 12.23 19.12 19.40
N ARG A 176 12.54 20.42 19.29
CA ARG A 176 13.18 21.01 18.11
C ARG A 176 14.56 20.40 17.81
N TYR A 177 15.26 19.81 18.79
CA TYR A 177 16.49 19.06 18.54
C TYR A 177 16.27 17.74 17.77
N LEU A 178 15.03 17.23 17.68
CA LEU A 178 14.67 16.07 16.86
C LEU A 178 14.24 16.44 15.43
N ALA A 179 14.12 17.75 15.11
CA ALA A 179 13.65 18.24 13.82
C ALA A 179 14.77 18.23 12.75
N VAL A 180 15.34 17.05 12.51
CA VAL A 180 16.34 16.82 11.46
C VAL A 180 15.65 16.80 10.09
N GLY A 181 15.81 17.87 9.30
CA GLY A 181 15.70 17.79 7.84
C GLY A 181 14.76 18.76 7.10
N THR A 182 13.90 19.54 7.76
CA THR A 182 12.81 20.28 7.06
C THR A 182 12.70 21.77 7.39
N VAL A 183 13.81 22.47 7.67
CA VAL A 183 13.87 23.93 7.69
C VAL A 183 15.05 24.37 6.84
N GLY A 184 14.78 25.17 5.80
CA GLY A 184 15.75 25.49 4.75
C GLY A 184 16.95 26.29 5.25
N GLN A 185 18.11 25.64 5.34
CA GLN A 185 19.37 26.33 5.08
C GLN A 185 19.46 26.57 3.55
N PRO A 186 19.88 27.75 3.09
CA PRO A 186 20.21 27.91 1.68
C PRO A 186 21.42 27.01 1.35
N GLU A 187 21.24 26.07 0.43
CA GLU A 187 22.33 25.15 0.06
C GLU A 187 23.55 25.94 -0.46
N PRO A 188 24.78 25.56 -0.09
CA PRO A 188 25.97 26.21 -0.62
C PRO A 188 26.03 26.03 -2.14
N PRO A 189 26.46 27.04 -2.91
CA PRO A 189 26.42 27.00 -4.37
C PRO A 189 27.17 25.77 -4.91
N LEU A 190 26.43 24.90 -5.58
CA LEU A 190 26.92 23.65 -6.14
C LEU A 190 28.13 23.91 -7.05
N LYS A 191 29.17 23.06 -6.92
CA LYS A 191 30.39 23.19 -7.73
C LYS A 191 30.06 23.03 -9.22
N ARG A 192 30.84 23.68 -10.09
CA ARG A 192 30.58 23.75 -11.54
C ARG A 192 30.46 22.37 -12.20
N GLU A 193 31.19 21.39 -11.69
CA GLU A 193 31.16 20.00 -12.15
C GLU A 193 29.81 19.34 -11.83
N VAL A 194 29.21 19.67 -10.67
CA VAL A 194 27.89 19.19 -10.25
C VAL A 194 26.78 19.92 -11.01
N GLN A 195 26.93 21.22 -11.29
CA GLN A 195 26.03 21.97 -12.17
C GLN A 195 26.05 21.44 -13.61
N TYR A 196 27.23 21.04 -14.11
CA TYR A 196 27.36 20.37 -15.41
C TYR A 196 26.68 19.00 -15.41
N LEU A 197 26.85 18.19 -14.35
CA LEU A 197 26.14 16.92 -14.22
C LEU A 197 24.61 17.11 -14.11
N GLN A 198 24.13 18.06 -13.31
CA GLN A 198 22.70 18.39 -13.22
C GLN A 198 22.10 18.83 -14.56
N SER A 199 22.85 19.56 -15.40
CA SER A 199 22.36 20.02 -16.71
C SER A 199 22.52 18.97 -17.83
N ALA A 200 23.55 18.11 -17.76
CA ALA A 200 23.75 17.01 -18.70
C ALA A 200 22.80 15.82 -18.44
N TYR A 201 22.42 15.58 -17.18
CA TYR A 201 21.44 14.57 -16.77
C TYR A 201 20.07 15.18 -16.39
N ALA A 202 19.82 16.45 -16.75
CA ALA A 202 18.49 17.04 -16.63
C ALA A 202 17.50 16.27 -17.51
N ALA A 203 16.30 16.01 -16.99
CA ALA A 203 15.21 15.48 -17.80
C ALA A 203 14.83 16.53 -18.87
N GLN A 204 15.16 16.26 -20.13
CA GLN A 204 14.83 17.12 -21.26
C GLN A 204 13.51 16.68 -21.88
N ARG A 205 12.51 17.56 -21.85
CA ARG A 205 11.17 17.32 -22.42
C ARG A 205 11.31 17.25 -23.94
N ARG A 206 11.15 16.06 -24.52
CA ARG A 206 11.36 15.78 -25.95
C ARG A 206 10.12 16.09 -26.78
N TRP A 207 8.95 15.92 -26.19
CA TRP A 207 7.64 16.14 -26.81
C TRP A 207 6.80 17.04 -25.91
N GLN A 208 5.94 17.86 -26.49
CA GLN A 208 4.98 18.67 -25.72
C GLN A 208 3.57 18.34 -26.20
N PHE A 209 2.74 17.86 -25.29
CA PHE A 209 1.32 17.66 -25.54
C PHE A 209 0.61 19.01 -25.70
N VAL A 210 -0.31 19.09 -26.66
CA VAL A 210 -0.91 20.36 -27.12
C VAL A 210 -2.41 20.45 -26.78
N SER A 211 -3.02 19.39 -26.21
CA SER A 211 -4.43 19.42 -25.84
C SER A 211 -4.69 20.29 -24.60
N THR A 212 -5.83 21.00 -24.62
CA THR A 212 -6.30 21.87 -23.54
C THR A 212 -6.94 21.13 -22.37
N ASP A 213 -7.33 19.87 -22.56
CA ASP A 213 -8.38 19.23 -21.75
C ASP A 213 -7.83 18.48 -20.52
N TRP A 214 -6.59 18.81 -20.12
CA TRP A 214 -5.79 18.16 -19.08
C TRP A 214 -6.39 18.21 -17.66
N GLN A 215 -7.47 18.98 -17.46
CA GLN A 215 -8.12 19.19 -16.16
C GLN A 215 -9.10 18.05 -15.78
N ASN A 216 -9.48 17.20 -16.73
CA ASN A 216 -10.43 16.11 -16.54
C ASN A 216 -9.79 14.71 -16.53
N GLU A 217 -8.46 14.63 -16.63
CA GLU A 217 -7.72 13.36 -16.66
C GLU A 217 -7.39 12.88 -15.23
N PRO A 218 -7.39 11.56 -14.96
CA PRO A 218 -6.95 11.04 -13.68
C PRO A 218 -5.44 11.24 -13.48
N GLU A 219 -5.02 11.38 -12.23
CA GLU A 219 -3.63 11.70 -11.83
C GLU A 219 -2.60 10.74 -12.43
N ASP A 220 -2.90 9.43 -12.45
CA ASP A 220 -2.10 8.39 -13.11
C ASP A 220 -1.83 8.68 -14.60
N ALA A 221 -2.83 9.20 -15.33
CA ALA A 221 -2.71 9.54 -16.75
C ALA A 221 -1.92 10.83 -16.95
N MET A 222 -2.07 11.81 -16.05
CA MET A 222 -1.26 13.04 -16.07
C MET A 222 0.23 12.72 -15.84
N ILE A 223 0.52 11.83 -14.89
CA ILE A 223 1.88 11.33 -14.60
C ILE A 223 2.44 10.55 -15.80
N GLN A 224 1.68 9.62 -16.38
CA GLN A 224 2.12 8.85 -17.55
C GLN A 224 2.34 9.72 -18.78
N ARG A 225 1.48 10.72 -19.03
CA ARG A 225 1.69 11.73 -20.09
C ARG A 225 3.00 12.47 -19.87
N CYS A 226 3.26 12.95 -18.65
CA CYS A 226 4.50 13.65 -18.30
C CYS A 226 5.73 12.78 -18.61
N LEU A 227 5.74 11.50 -18.20
CA LEU A 227 6.84 10.58 -18.47
C LEU A 227 7.04 10.29 -19.97
N LEU A 228 5.95 10.19 -20.75
CA LEU A 228 6.01 10.06 -22.22
C LEU A 228 6.61 11.30 -22.90
N GLU A 229 6.36 12.50 -22.38
CA GLU A 229 6.95 13.75 -22.89
C GLU A 229 8.48 13.82 -22.69
N TYR A 230 9.00 13.22 -21.60
CA TYR A 230 10.44 13.02 -21.38
C TYR A 230 11.00 11.81 -22.15
N GLY A 231 10.13 10.93 -22.66
CA GLY A 231 10.46 9.79 -23.51
C GLY A 231 10.71 8.47 -22.76
N GLU A 232 10.33 8.40 -21.48
CA GLU A 232 10.43 7.16 -20.69
C GLU A 232 9.16 6.31 -20.78
N ARG A 233 9.27 5.03 -20.42
CA ARG A 233 8.14 4.09 -20.36
C ARG A 233 8.09 3.44 -18.99
N VAL A 234 6.97 3.62 -18.28
CA VAL A 234 6.64 2.75 -17.15
C VAL A 234 6.08 1.45 -17.70
N ALA A 235 6.81 0.35 -17.54
CA ALA A 235 6.21 -0.98 -17.61
C ALA A 235 5.42 -1.18 -16.32
N VAL A 236 4.09 -1.05 -16.39
CA VAL A 236 3.21 -1.29 -15.24
C VAL A 236 3.30 -2.78 -14.88
N VAL A 237 3.99 -3.08 -13.79
CA VAL A 237 3.98 -4.40 -13.17
C VAL A 237 2.70 -4.50 -12.36
N GLU A 238 1.78 -5.35 -12.79
CA GLU A 238 0.55 -5.66 -12.05
C GLU A 238 0.91 -6.36 -10.73
N PHE A 239 0.92 -5.59 -9.64
CA PHE A 239 0.99 -6.11 -8.27
C PHE A 239 -0.43 -6.40 -7.77
N ASP A 240 -0.95 -7.59 -8.09
CA ASP A 240 -2.14 -8.13 -7.42
C ASP A 240 -1.80 -8.43 -5.95
N VAL A 241 -2.19 -7.52 -5.05
CA VAL A 241 -2.07 -7.68 -3.59
C VAL A 241 -3.44 -7.99 -3.00
N ASP A 242 -3.82 -9.27 -3.01
CA ASP A 242 -5.00 -9.81 -2.33
C ASP A 242 -4.70 -11.23 -1.81
N THR A 243 -4.14 -11.35 -0.60
CA THR A 243 -3.92 -12.67 0.05
C THR A 243 -3.95 -12.61 1.58
N SER A 244 -5.15 -12.47 2.15
CA SER A 244 -5.43 -12.92 3.54
C SER A 244 -6.96 -13.03 3.74
N ALA A 245 -7.52 -14.04 4.43
CA ALA A 245 -6.96 -15.33 4.84
C ALA A 245 -8.11 -16.31 5.19
N SER A 246 -7.90 -17.63 5.06
CA SER A 246 -8.45 -18.62 6.03
C SER A 246 -7.78 -20.00 5.89
N SER A 247 -7.24 -20.46 7.01
CA SER A 247 -7.11 -21.84 7.51
C SER A 247 -7.35 -23.04 6.57
N GLU A 248 -6.36 -23.92 6.47
CA GLU A 248 -6.41 -25.23 7.17
C GLU A 248 -4.99 -25.82 7.35
N SER A 249 -4.86 -27.00 7.98
CA SER A 249 -3.62 -27.43 8.65
C SER A 249 -3.15 -28.86 8.32
N SER A 250 -1.83 -29.06 8.50
CA SER A 250 -1.18 -30.24 9.13
C SER A 250 -0.27 -31.18 8.30
N THR A 251 0.68 -31.78 9.04
CA THR A 251 1.51 -32.98 8.78
C THR A 251 2.74 -32.96 7.84
N LEU A 252 3.91 -33.01 8.51
CA LEU A 252 5.02 -33.98 8.36
C LEU A 252 5.99 -33.96 7.14
N ASP A 253 7.26 -33.69 7.49
CA ASP A 253 8.50 -34.45 7.23
C ASP A 253 8.93 -34.87 5.80
N GLY A 254 10.23 -34.69 5.52
CA GLY A 254 10.96 -35.40 4.46
C GLY A 254 12.03 -34.58 3.73
N GLU A 255 13.31 -34.84 4.01
CA GLU A 255 14.41 -34.24 3.24
C GLU A 255 14.62 -34.92 1.88
N THR A 256 14.90 -34.14 0.82
CA THR A 256 16.17 -34.18 0.04
C THR A 256 16.02 -33.65 -1.39
N SER A 257 17.11 -33.09 -1.91
CA SER A 257 17.53 -33.01 -3.34
C SER A 257 16.48 -32.74 -4.43
N GLY A 258 16.51 -31.53 -5.01
CA GLY A 258 15.90 -31.28 -6.32
C GLY A 258 15.67 -29.82 -6.67
N THR A 259 16.64 -29.19 -7.36
CA THR A 259 16.40 -27.90 -8.04
C THR A 259 15.47 -28.11 -9.25
N LYS A 260 14.16 -28.04 -9.04
CA LYS A 260 13.17 -28.05 -10.14
C LYS A 260 13.02 -26.65 -10.74
N ASP A 261 13.14 -26.56 -12.06
CA ASP A 261 13.07 -25.28 -12.78
C ASP A 261 11.67 -24.66 -12.75
N LEU A 262 11.53 -23.50 -12.09
CA LEU A 262 10.29 -22.71 -12.06
C LEU A 262 9.79 -22.31 -13.47
N ARG A 263 10.64 -22.41 -14.50
CA ARG A 263 10.26 -22.14 -15.90
C ARG A 263 9.41 -23.26 -16.52
N HIS A 264 9.52 -24.50 -16.04
CA HIS A 264 8.67 -25.60 -16.50
C HIS A 264 7.29 -25.54 -15.83
N ASP A 265 7.27 -25.24 -14.53
CA ASP A 265 6.04 -25.16 -13.74
C ASP A 265 5.14 -24.00 -14.21
N LEU A 266 5.72 -22.80 -14.44
CA LEU A 266 4.98 -21.67 -15.02
C LEU A 266 4.32 -22.00 -16.37
N MET A 267 5.00 -22.78 -17.23
CA MET A 267 4.47 -23.15 -18.54
C MET A 267 3.37 -24.24 -18.43
N ALA A 268 3.50 -25.15 -17.46
CA ALA A 268 2.44 -26.11 -17.11
C ALA A 268 1.21 -25.41 -16.53
N GLN A 269 1.39 -24.43 -15.63
CA GLN A 269 0.31 -23.64 -15.04
C GLN A 269 -0.43 -22.79 -16.07
N LEU A 270 0.30 -22.19 -17.04
CA LEU A 270 -0.31 -21.52 -18.19
C LEU A 270 -1.11 -22.49 -19.08
N ALA A 271 -0.62 -23.71 -19.30
CA ALA A 271 -1.35 -24.75 -20.04
C ALA A 271 -2.61 -25.24 -19.30
N VAL A 272 -2.54 -25.41 -17.97
CA VAL A 272 -3.71 -25.76 -17.13
C VAL A 272 -4.73 -24.62 -17.11
N SER A 273 -4.30 -23.36 -17.02
CA SER A 273 -5.17 -22.19 -17.13
C SER A 273 -5.88 -22.11 -18.49
N ALA A 274 -5.16 -22.35 -19.59
CA ALA A 274 -5.75 -22.45 -20.93
C ALA A 274 -6.73 -23.63 -21.06
N ALA A 275 -6.45 -24.77 -20.41
CA ALA A 275 -7.35 -25.94 -20.40
C ALA A 275 -8.61 -25.72 -19.55
N MET A 276 -8.51 -24.98 -18.44
CA MET A 276 -9.66 -24.55 -17.63
C MET A 276 -10.58 -23.63 -18.44
N LEU A 277 -10.00 -22.68 -19.20
CA LEU A 277 -10.74 -21.79 -20.10
C LEU A 277 -11.43 -22.54 -21.27
N ALA A 278 -10.96 -23.74 -21.62
CA ALA A 278 -11.57 -24.59 -22.64
C ALA A 278 -12.67 -25.54 -22.12
N LYS A 279 -12.92 -25.58 -20.80
CA LYS A 279 -13.93 -26.45 -20.16
C LYS A 279 -14.89 -25.66 -19.28
N ARG A 280 -15.83 -24.94 -19.91
CA ARG A 280 -16.93 -24.28 -19.20
C ARG A 280 -18.22 -24.22 -20.04
N ASP A 281 -19.07 -25.22 -19.86
CA ASP A 281 -20.44 -25.20 -20.36
C ASP A 281 -21.31 -24.13 -19.63
N PRO A 282 -22.37 -23.61 -20.27
CA PRO A 282 -23.09 -22.43 -19.78
C PRO A 282 -24.31 -22.79 -18.91
N SER A 283 -24.15 -22.76 -17.58
CA SER A 283 -25.30 -22.75 -16.65
C SER A 283 -24.98 -22.02 -15.34
N GLY A 284 -26.03 -21.68 -14.57
CA GLY A 284 -25.91 -21.13 -13.21
C GLY A 284 -25.79 -19.60 -13.13
N LYS A 285 -26.95 -18.93 -13.08
CA LYS A 285 -27.08 -17.47 -12.86
C LYS A 285 -26.35 -17.00 -11.58
N LYS A 286 -25.66 -15.86 -11.65
CA LYS A 286 -25.79 -14.76 -10.66
C LYS A 286 -25.34 -13.42 -11.26
N ILE A 287 -26.19 -12.42 -11.10
CA ILE A 287 -26.01 -11.02 -11.58
C ILE A 287 -25.31 -10.22 -10.45
N THR A 288 -24.95 -8.96 -10.72
CA THR A 288 -24.40 -7.98 -9.75
C THR A 288 -22.89 -8.04 -9.49
N MET A 289 -22.08 -7.81 -10.54
CA MET A 289 -20.65 -7.43 -10.40
C MET A 289 -20.08 -6.62 -11.60
N GLN A 290 -20.90 -6.13 -12.55
CA GLN A 290 -20.39 -5.59 -13.82
C GLN A 290 -20.03 -4.09 -13.83
N ARG A 291 -20.71 -3.24 -13.04
CA ARG A 291 -20.57 -1.76 -13.15
C ARG A 291 -19.18 -1.19 -12.85
N LYS A 292 -18.38 -1.80 -11.96
CA LYS A 292 -16.98 -1.36 -11.72
C LYS A 292 -15.99 -1.89 -12.77
N LYS A 293 -16.30 -3.00 -13.47
CA LYS A 293 -15.40 -3.59 -14.47
C LYS A 293 -15.53 -2.90 -15.84
N THR A 294 -16.71 -2.38 -16.19
CA THR A 294 -16.94 -1.62 -17.43
C THR A 294 -16.20 -0.28 -17.46
N TYR A 295 -16.10 0.44 -16.34
CA TYR A 295 -15.45 1.76 -16.31
C TYR A 295 -13.93 1.66 -16.56
N ARG A 296 -13.24 0.74 -15.87
CA ARG A 296 -11.81 0.46 -16.14
C ARG A 296 -11.57 -0.08 -17.57
N ALA A 297 -12.48 -0.91 -18.09
CA ALA A 297 -12.38 -1.40 -19.47
C ALA A 297 -12.70 -0.33 -20.54
N ALA A 298 -13.46 0.71 -20.22
CA ALA A 298 -13.66 1.88 -21.07
C ALA A 298 -12.40 2.75 -21.09
N ALA A 299 -11.89 3.13 -19.91
CA ALA A 299 -10.64 3.89 -19.78
C ALA A 299 -9.45 3.21 -20.47
N ALA A 300 -9.32 1.87 -20.37
CA ALA A 300 -8.29 1.12 -21.08
C ALA A 300 -8.44 1.17 -22.62
N LYS A 301 -9.67 1.18 -23.15
CA LYS A 301 -9.91 1.35 -24.60
C LYS A 301 -9.68 2.78 -25.07
N GLU A 302 -9.95 3.76 -24.22
CA GLU A 302 -9.73 5.17 -24.49
C GLU A 302 -8.22 5.49 -24.50
N PHE A 303 -7.48 4.92 -23.55
CA PHE A 303 -6.01 4.88 -23.54
C PHE A 303 -5.44 4.18 -24.79
N GLU A 304 -5.94 2.99 -25.16
CA GLU A 304 -5.55 2.29 -26.40
C GLU A 304 -5.78 3.16 -27.65
N ALA A 305 -6.93 3.86 -27.73
CA ALA A 305 -7.22 4.77 -28.83
C ALA A 305 -6.34 6.04 -28.83
N GLN A 306 -6.02 6.60 -27.66
CA GLN A 306 -5.06 7.70 -27.53
C GLN A 306 -3.64 7.26 -27.94
N TYR A 307 -3.20 6.08 -27.51
CA TYR A 307 -1.91 5.50 -27.87
C TYR A 307 -1.80 5.26 -29.37
N GLN A 308 -2.86 4.72 -30.00
CA GLN A 308 -2.91 4.54 -31.45
C GLN A 308 -2.90 5.88 -32.21
N ARG A 309 -3.56 6.94 -31.70
CA ARG A 309 -3.46 8.29 -32.27
C ARG A 309 -2.04 8.87 -32.14
N MET A 310 -1.37 8.71 -31.01
CA MET A 310 0.02 9.14 -30.81
C MET A 310 0.98 8.40 -31.74
N LEU A 311 0.80 7.09 -31.94
CA LEU A 311 1.56 6.31 -32.93
C LEU A 311 1.29 6.79 -34.36
N GLN A 312 0.03 7.06 -34.73
CA GLN A 312 -0.32 7.59 -36.04
C GLN A 312 0.30 8.98 -36.28
N GLN A 313 0.29 9.87 -35.28
CA GLN A 313 0.93 11.18 -35.37
C GLN A 313 2.46 11.05 -35.53
N ALA A 314 3.12 10.23 -34.72
CA ALA A 314 4.56 10.00 -34.83
C ALA A 314 4.95 9.36 -36.19
N VAL A 315 4.13 8.45 -36.72
CA VAL A 315 4.32 7.89 -38.07
C VAL A 315 4.12 8.95 -39.14
N VAL A 316 3.07 9.79 -39.06
CA VAL A 316 2.82 10.87 -40.02
C VAL A 316 3.93 11.93 -39.99
N GLU A 317 4.49 12.26 -38.82
CA GLU A 317 5.65 13.16 -38.72
C GLU A 317 6.92 12.52 -39.31
N GLN A 318 7.17 11.23 -39.04
CA GLN A 318 8.28 10.49 -39.63
C GLN A 318 8.14 10.35 -41.15
N GLU A 319 6.94 10.07 -41.65
CA GLU A 319 6.61 10.03 -43.08
C GLU A 319 6.71 11.42 -43.72
N ALA A 320 6.34 12.50 -43.03
CA ALA A 320 6.53 13.86 -43.52
C ALA A 320 8.01 14.28 -43.56
N LEU A 321 8.85 13.77 -42.65
CA LEU A 321 10.30 13.94 -42.71
C LEU A 321 10.94 13.11 -43.84
N LEU A 322 10.50 11.87 -44.03
CA LEU A 322 10.90 11.02 -45.16
C LEU A 322 10.39 11.58 -46.50
N ALA A 323 9.22 12.20 -46.54
CA ALA A 323 8.70 12.92 -47.71
C ALA A 323 9.58 14.12 -48.03
N LYS A 324 9.95 14.96 -47.04
CA LYS A 324 10.88 16.08 -47.23
C LYS A 324 12.30 15.64 -47.63
N GLN A 325 12.70 14.41 -47.31
CA GLN A 325 13.94 13.80 -47.83
C GLN A 325 13.75 13.35 -49.29
N ARG A 326 12.68 12.60 -49.59
CA ARG A 326 12.32 12.18 -50.95
C ARG A 326 12.08 13.35 -51.90
N GLU A 327 11.52 14.46 -51.45
CA GLU A 327 11.37 15.70 -52.24
C GLU A 327 12.74 16.21 -52.68
N ARG A 328 13.72 16.29 -51.76
CA ARG A 328 15.10 16.66 -52.07
C ARG A 328 15.77 15.66 -53.03
N GLU A 329 15.52 14.37 -52.84
CA GLU A 329 16.03 13.30 -53.72
C GLU A 329 15.38 13.34 -55.11
N THR A 330 14.08 13.61 -55.22
CA THR A 330 13.38 13.74 -56.51
C THR A 330 13.78 15.00 -57.26
N VAL A 331 14.09 16.11 -56.57
CA VAL A 331 14.70 17.30 -57.19
C VAL A 331 16.09 17.00 -57.77
N LEU A 332 16.85 16.10 -57.15
CA LEU A 332 18.13 15.61 -57.71
C LEU A 332 17.93 14.60 -58.86
N LEU A 333 16.90 13.75 -58.80
CA LEU A 333 16.62 12.70 -59.80
C LEU A 333 15.88 13.20 -61.04
N GLN A 334 15.08 14.27 -60.95
CA GLN A 334 14.41 14.90 -62.11
C GLN A 334 15.41 15.52 -63.11
N GLN A 335 16.68 15.66 -62.74
CA GLN A 335 17.74 16.18 -63.60
C GLN A 335 18.31 15.13 -64.59
N ALA A 336 17.84 13.87 -64.58
CA ALA A 336 18.62 12.74 -65.11
C ALA A 336 18.07 11.95 -66.34
N VAL A 337 16.75 11.77 -66.56
CA VAL A 337 16.23 10.76 -67.54
C VAL A 337 14.96 11.19 -68.30
N LEU A 338 14.86 10.82 -69.59
CA LEU A 338 13.69 11.01 -70.47
C LEU A 338 13.46 9.82 -71.45
N VAL A 339 12.26 9.17 -71.37
CA VAL A 339 11.44 8.65 -72.54
C VAL A 339 11.97 7.35 -73.27
N PRO A 340 11.19 6.44 -73.94
CA PRO A 340 9.98 5.64 -73.56
C PRO A 340 9.89 4.14 -74.11
N SER A 341 8.76 3.42 -73.87
CA SER A 341 8.15 2.29 -74.66
C SER A 341 8.82 0.87 -74.75
N SER A 342 8.16 -0.29 -75.06
CA SER A 342 6.72 -0.70 -75.22
C SER A 342 6.47 -2.25 -75.40
N ALA A 343 5.25 -2.75 -75.03
CA ALA A 343 4.39 -3.81 -75.66
C ALA A 343 4.57 -5.39 -75.51
N ASP A 344 3.53 -6.04 -74.93
CA ASP A 344 2.56 -7.09 -75.46
C ASP A 344 2.74 -8.66 -75.61
N THR A 345 1.68 -9.40 -75.14
CA THR A 345 0.87 -10.58 -75.62
C THR A 345 1.20 -12.14 -75.60
N ASP A 346 0.32 -12.90 -74.90
CA ASP A 346 -0.57 -14.10 -75.20
C ASP A 346 -0.22 -15.56 -75.69
N SER A 347 -1.07 -16.52 -75.24
CA SER A 347 -1.47 -17.88 -75.79
C SER A 347 -0.60 -19.15 -75.53
N GLY A 348 -1.09 -20.43 -75.61
CA GLY A 348 -2.46 -21.02 -75.66
C GLY A 348 -2.58 -22.54 -76.06
N ASN A 349 -3.68 -23.24 -75.68
CA ASN A 349 -4.26 -24.53 -76.21
C ASN A 349 -3.52 -25.91 -76.03
N THR A 350 -3.90 -27.09 -76.61
CA THR A 350 -5.05 -28.10 -76.49
C THR A 350 -4.59 -29.50 -77.08
N THR A 351 -5.22 -30.72 -77.14
CA THR A 351 -6.28 -31.57 -76.48
C THR A 351 -6.33 -33.03 -77.09
N LYS A 352 -6.96 -34.05 -76.43
CA LYS A 352 -7.50 -35.36 -76.99
C LYS A 352 -6.48 -36.47 -77.44
N HIS A 353 -6.76 -37.77 -77.78
CA HIS A 353 -7.91 -38.77 -77.87
C HIS A 353 -7.30 -40.24 -77.98
N ASP A 354 -7.88 -41.47 -78.11
CA ASP A 354 -9.24 -42.13 -78.19
C ASP A 354 -9.17 -43.65 -77.69
N ALA A 355 -9.91 -44.69 -78.23
CA ALA A 355 -10.11 -46.05 -77.61
C ALA A 355 -10.16 -47.36 -78.53
N ASP A 356 -10.60 -48.50 -77.93
CA ASP A 356 -11.14 -49.80 -78.47
C ASP A 356 -10.28 -51.08 -78.72
N SER A 357 -10.69 -52.21 -78.09
CA SER A 357 -10.45 -53.61 -78.54
C SER A 357 -11.30 -54.64 -77.77
N GLU A 358 -12.39 -55.16 -78.37
CA GLU A 358 -13.29 -56.18 -77.77
C GLU A 358 -13.29 -57.51 -78.55
N LEU A 359 -13.89 -58.56 -77.93
CA LEU A 359 -14.38 -59.86 -78.46
C LEU A 359 -13.72 -61.15 -77.92
N SER A 360 -12.47 -61.17 -77.44
CA SER A 360 -11.91 -62.37 -76.78
C SER A 360 -12.45 -62.60 -75.36
N ILE A 361 -13.10 -61.59 -74.81
CA ILE A 361 -13.43 -61.48 -73.39
C ILE A 361 -14.65 -62.35 -73.02
N GLN A 362 -15.62 -62.48 -73.93
CA GLN A 362 -17.01 -62.92 -73.70
C GLN A 362 -17.23 -64.28 -73.00
N ARG A 363 -16.23 -65.19 -73.03
CA ARG A 363 -16.34 -66.51 -72.34
C ARG A 363 -15.66 -66.54 -70.97
N VAL A 364 -14.67 -65.67 -70.74
CA VAL A 364 -14.20 -65.35 -69.39
C VAL A 364 -15.22 -64.46 -68.69
N ASP A 365 -15.86 -63.56 -69.45
CA ASP A 365 -16.95 -62.71 -68.97
C ASP A 365 -18.11 -63.50 -68.41
N PHE A 366 -18.54 -64.63 -69.00
CA PHE A 366 -19.71 -65.33 -68.47
C PHE A 366 -19.53 -65.87 -67.03
N LEU A 367 -18.32 -66.31 -66.67
CA LEU A 367 -18.00 -66.71 -65.29
C LEU A 367 -17.75 -65.49 -64.41
N LYS A 368 -17.03 -64.48 -64.91
CA LYS A 368 -16.92 -63.18 -64.23
C LYS A 368 -18.29 -62.52 -64.05
N HIS A 369 -19.29 -62.82 -64.86
CA HIS A 369 -20.65 -62.31 -64.74
C HIS A 369 -21.43 -63.08 -63.70
N GLU A 370 -21.26 -64.40 -63.52
CA GLU A 370 -21.84 -65.09 -62.36
C GLU A 370 -21.23 -64.58 -61.05
N ASP A 371 -19.91 -64.43 -60.97
CA ASP A 371 -19.26 -63.89 -59.78
C ASP A 371 -19.58 -62.40 -59.59
N ALA A 372 -19.53 -61.58 -60.63
CA ALA A 372 -19.99 -60.19 -60.55
C ALA A 372 -21.51 -60.06 -60.31
N TYR A 373 -22.33 -61.08 -60.56
CA TYR A 373 -23.75 -61.08 -60.17
C TYR A 373 -23.91 -61.41 -58.68
N LYS A 374 -23.02 -62.20 -58.08
CA LYS A 374 -22.92 -62.37 -56.62
C LYS A 374 -22.39 -61.08 -55.99
N ASP A 375 -21.28 -60.54 -56.47
CA ASP A 375 -20.74 -59.25 -56.03
C ASP A 375 -21.79 -58.14 -56.19
N LEU A 376 -22.56 -58.11 -57.28
CA LEU A 376 -23.64 -57.15 -57.48
C LEU A 376 -24.83 -57.42 -56.54
N GLN A 377 -25.14 -58.67 -56.19
CA GLN A 377 -26.16 -58.98 -55.16
C GLN A 377 -25.70 -58.60 -53.75
N GLU A 378 -24.43 -58.79 -53.41
CA GLU A 378 -23.83 -58.36 -52.14
C GLU A 378 -23.73 -56.85 -52.07
N ASN A 379 -23.23 -56.18 -53.11
CA ASN A 379 -23.25 -54.72 -53.23
C ASN A 379 -24.69 -54.18 -53.21
N HIS A 380 -25.68 -54.86 -53.80
CA HIS A 380 -27.08 -54.44 -53.76
C HIS A 380 -27.71 -54.65 -52.37
N GLN A 381 -27.26 -55.63 -51.58
CA GLN A 381 -27.62 -55.78 -50.18
C GLN A 381 -26.95 -54.70 -49.32
N ALA A 382 -25.64 -54.47 -49.49
CA ALA A 382 -24.90 -53.40 -48.82
C ALA A 382 -25.47 -52.00 -49.14
N LEU A 383 -25.81 -51.72 -50.40
CA LEU A 383 -26.50 -50.48 -50.81
C LEU A 383 -27.92 -50.38 -50.26
N LYS A 384 -28.64 -51.51 -50.09
CA LYS A 384 -29.93 -51.52 -49.39
C LYS A 384 -29.78 -51.21 -47.91
N ASP A 385 -28.73 -51.69 -47.26
CA ASP A 385 -28.51 -51.48 -45.83
C ASP A 385 -27.89 -50.10 -45.54
N GLN A 386 -27.02 -49.59 -46.40
CA GLN A 386 -26.63 -48.18 -46.45
C GLN A 386 -27.87 -47.29 -46.67
N ARG A 387 -28.73 -47.62 -47.64
CA ARG A 387 -29.98 -46.89 -47.86
C ARG A 387 -30.91 -46.91 -46.65
N LYS A 388 -31.03 -48.03 -45.92
CA LYS A 388 -31.78 -48.08 -44.64
C LYS A 388 -31.14 -47.19 -43.57
N GLN A 389 -29.81 -47.15 -43.49
CA GLN A 389 -29.08 -46.27 -42.57
C GLN A 389 -29.28 -44.80 -42.95
N GLU A 390 -29.19 -44.45 -44.23
CA GLU A 390 -29.48 -43.10 -44.74
C GLU A 390 -30.95 -42.72 -44.54
N GLU A 391 -31.91 -43.61 -44.78
CA GLU A 391 -33.34 -43.38 -44.51
C GLU A 391 -33.60 -43.21 -43.01
N ALA A 392 -32.93 -43.98 -42.13
CA ALA A 392 -32.99 -43.79 -40.68
C ALA A 392 -32.33 -42.47 -40.23
N HIS A 393 -31.20 -42.08 -40.84
CA HIS A 393 -30.57 -40.78 -40.61
C HIS A 393 -31.45 -39.63 -41.12
N LEU A 394 -32.13 -39.77 -42.25
CA LEU A 394 -33.08 -38.79 -42.77
C LEU A 394 -34.32 -38.66 -41.87
N VAL A 395 -34.83 -39.76 -41.31
CA VAL A 395 -35.88 -39.72 -40.29
C VAL A 395 -35.38 -39.00 -39.02
N ALA A 396 -34.21 -39.37 -38.50
CA ALA A 396 -33.63 -38.71 -37.32
C ALA A 396 -33.34 -37.21 -37.54
N ILE A 397 -32.90 -36.81 -38.74
CA ILE A 397 -32.73 -35.41 -39.14
C ILE A 397 -34.09 -34.72 -39.24
N GLN A 398 -35.12 -35.35 -39.80
CA GLN A 398 -36.46 -34.79 -39.84
C GLN A 398 -37.09 -34.64 -38.44
N ASP A 399 -36.83 -35.57 -37.52
CA ASP A 399 -37.28 -35.48 -36.12
C ASP A 399 -36.53 -34.34 -35.39
N ALA A 400 -35.20 -34.28 -35.52
CA ALA A 400 -34.43 -33.15 -35.01
C ALA A 400 -34.86 -31.80 -35.62
N MET A 401 -35.26 -31.78 -36.90
CA MET A 401 -35.85 -30.59 -37.53
C MET A 401 -37.23 -30.27 -36.95
N ARG A 402 -38.10 -31.25 -36.67
CA ARG A 402 -39.42 -31.05 -36.03
C ARG A 402 -39.28 -30.49 -34.62
N ASP A 403 -38.31 -31.00 -33.86
CA ASP A 403 -37.98 -30.51 -32.51
C ASP A 403 -37.45 -29.07 -32.56
N LEU A 404 -36.51 -28.77 -33.47
CA LEU A 404 -36.01 -27.40 -33.66
C LEU A 404 -37.12 -26.44 -34.12
N ASP A 405 -38.01 -26.89 -35.01
CA ASP A 405 -39.19 -26.16 -35.45
C ASP A 405 -40.16 -25.88 -34.29
N TYR A 406 -40.23 -26.78 -33.29
CA TYR A 406 -41.06 -26.65 -32.10
C TYR A 406 -40.42 -25.68 -31.10
N GLU A 407 -39.11 -25.78 -30.84
CA GLU A 407 -38.37 -24.81 -30.04
C GLU A 407 -38.44 -23.41 -30.65
N MET A 408 -38.27 -23.27 -31.97
CA MET A 408 -38.43 -21.99 -32.67
C MET A 408 -39.84 -21.41 -32.51
N LYS A 409 -40.89 -22.24 -32.53
CA LYS A 409 -42.28 -21.80 -32.30
C LYS A 409 -42.52 -21.41 -30.83
N GLN A 410 -41.92 -22.12 -29.86
CA GLN A 410 -41.95 -21.71 -28.46
C GLN A 410 -41.25 -20.35 -28.25
N ILE A 411 -40.06 -20.17 -28.81
CA ILE A 411 -39.31 -18.90 -28.73
C ILE A 411 -40.11 -17.76 -29.38
N GLN A 412 -40.72 -17.97 -30.55
CA GLN A 412 -41.58 -16.96 -31.20
C GLN A 412 -42.85 -16.64 -30.38
N ALA A 413 -43.38 -17.61 -29.63
CA ALA A 413 -44.49 -17.39 -28.70
C ALA A 413 -44.05 -16.62 -27.45
N GLU A 414 -42.81 -16.80 -26.96
CA GLU A 414 -42.24 -15.95 -25.90
C GLU A 414 -41.93 -14.53 -26.40
N GLU A 415 -41.36 -14.40 -27.61
CA GLU A 415 -41.09 -13.11 -28.26
C GLU A 415 -42.35 -12.28 -28.50
N THR A 416 -43.51 -12.92 -28.71
CA THR A 416 -44.80 -12.21 -28.86
C THR A 416 -45.52 -11.94 -27.54
N GLN A 417 -45.15 -12.62 -26.45
CA GLN A 417 -45.64 -12.35 -25.10
C GLN A 417 -44.86 -11.23 -24.39
N ARG A 418 -43.57 -11.07 -24.70
CA ARG A 418 -42.76 -9.94 -24.22
C ARG A 418 -42.91 -8.75 -25.16
N GLN A 419 -43.46 -7.66 -24.66
CA GLN A 419 -43.57 -6.38 -25.38
C GLN A 419 -42.21 -5.66 -25.42
N GLU A 420 -41.22 -6.27 -26.06
CA GLU A 420 -39.90 -5.68 -26.35
C GLU A 420 -39.91 -5.07 -27.77
N ASP A 421 -39.19 -3.96 -27.97
CA ASP A 421 -39.25 -3.20 -29.23
C ASP A 421 -38.81 -4.06 -30.43
N PRO A 422 -39.65 -4.24 -31.47
CA PRO A 422 -39.32 -5.12 -32.60
C PRO A 422 -38.12 -4.63 -33.42
N ILE A 423 -37.81 -3.33 -33.35
CA ILE A 423 -36.62 -2.70 -33.94
C ILE A 423 -35.33 -3.18 -33.25
N VAL A 424 -35.36 -3.36 -31.92
CA VAL A 424 -34.20 -3.83 -31.14
C VAL A 424 -33.93 -5.30 -31.44
N LEU A 425 -34.98 -6.13 -31.52
CA LEU A 425 -34.86 -7.55 -31.92
C LEU A 425 -34.36 -7.71 -33.36
N ALA A 426 -34.81 -6.87 -34.30
CA ALA A 426 -34.32 -6.87 -35.68
C ALA A 426 -32.82 -6.52 -35.77
N THR A 427 -32.37 -5.46 -35.09
CA THR A 427 -30.96 -5.06 -35.08
C THR A 427 -30.07 -6.09 -34.37
N LEU A 428 -30.55 -6.74 -33.30
CA LEU A 428 -29.87 -7.89 -32.68
C LEU A 428 -29.68 -9.06 -33.66
N ARG A 429 -30.72 -9.44 -34.41
CA ARG A 429 -30.65 -10.51 -35.42
C ARG A 429 -29.63 -10.18 -36.52
N GLU A 430 -29.62 -8.94 -37.03
CA GLU A 430 -28.59 -8.48 -37.96
C GLU A 430 -27.17 -8.57 -37.37
N LEU A 431 -26.97 -8.14 -36.12
CA LEU A 431 -25.68 -8.16 -35.46
C LEU A 431 -25.15 -9.59 -35.22
N VAL A 432 -26.04 -10.55 -34.95
CA VAL A 432 -25.67 -11.98 -34.85
C VAL A 432 -25.24 -12.53 -36.21
N VAL A 433 -25.99 -12.28 -37.29
CA VAL A 433 -25.61 -12.70 -38.65
C VAL A 433 -24.28 -12.07 -39.09
N LYS A 434 -24.06 -10.79 -38.77
CA LYS A 434 -22.78 -10.09 -38.98
C LYS A 434 -21.64 -10.69 -38.14
N ASN A 435 -21.91 -11.22 -36.94
CA ASN A 435 -20.91 -11.90 -36.12
C ASN A 435 -20.48 -13.25 -36.71
N GLU A 436 -21.43 -14.10 -37.11
CA GLU A 436 -21.12 -15.42 -37.68
C GLU A 436 -20.41 -15.31 -39.03
N THR A 437 -20.81 -14.38 -39.90
CA THR A 437 -20.10 -14.12 -41.17
C THR A 437 -18.67 -13.62 -40.93
N LEU A 438 -18.44 -12.73 -39.97
CA LEU A 438 -17.08 -12.29 -39.58
C LEU A 438 -16.25 -13.44 -38.95
N LYS A 439 -16.86 -14.34 -38.18
CA LYS A 439 -16.18 -15.55 -37.66
C LYS A 439 -15.74 -16.47 -38.80
N GLN A 440 -16.62 -16.71 -39.78
CA GLN A 440 -16.31 -17.51 -40.96
C GLN A 440 -15.17 -16.89 -41.76
N GLN A 441 -15.24 -15.60 -42.10
CA GLN A 441 -14.17 -14.86 -42.79
C GLN A 441 -12.84 -14.94 -42.03
N LYS A 442 -12.85 -14.75 -40.70
CA LYS A 442 -11.67 -14.86 -39.84
C LYS A 442 -11.06 -16.27 -39.83
N SER A 443 -11.87 -17.33 -39.95
CA SER A 443 -11.37 -18.71 -40.08
C SER A 443 -10.76 -18.96 -41.46
N ALA A 444 -11.41 -18.53 -42.55
CA ALA A 444 -10.91 -18.68 -43.92
C ALA A 444 -9.58 -17.94 -44.12
N PHE A 445 -9.50 -16.68 -43.68
CA PHE A 445 -8.27 -15.87 -43.73
C PHE A 445 -7.12 -16.52 -42.94
N LYS A 446 -7.40 -17.11 -41.77
CA LYS A 446 -6.39 -17.87 -41.00
C LYS A 446 -5.89 -19.12 -41.71
N VAL A 447 -6.71 -19.77 -42.54
CA VAL A 447 -6.28 -20.90 -43.37
C VAL A 447 -5.41 -20.39 -44.53
N GLN A 448 -5.85 -19.33 -45.20
CA GLN A 448 -5.12 -18.72 -46.32
C GLN A 448 -3.73 -18.22 -45.90
N CYS A 449 -3.61 -17.49 -44.79
CA CYS A 449 -2.29 -17.05 -44.28
C CYS A 449 -1.36 -18.23 -43.93
N LYS A 450 -1.89 -19.42 -43.60
CA LYS A 450 -1.06 -20.62 -43.40
C LYS A 450 -0.56 -21.19 -44.73
N THR A 451 -1.44 -21.32 -45.73
CA THR A 451 -1.05 -21.81 -47.06
C THR A 451 -0.05 -20.86 -47.74
N ASP A 452 -0.21 -19.56 -47.52
CA ASP A 452 0.70 -18.52 -48.05
C ASP A 452 2.06 -18.57 -47.34
N LEU A 453 2.08 -18.75 -46.02
CA LEU A 453 3.31 -18.95 -45.25
C LEU A 453 4.04 -20.23 -45.67
N GLU A 454 3.34 -21.34 -45.89
CA GLU A 454 3.95 -22.58 -46.34
C GLU A 454 4.48 -22.51 -47.78
N THR A 455 3.76 -21.85 -48.70
CA THR A 455 4.23 -21.66 -50.09
C THR A 455 5.44 -20.74 -50.12
N LEU A 456 5.48 -19.68 -49.30
CA LEU A 456 6.66 -18.84 -49.11
C LEU A 456 7.83 -19.63 -48.49
N GLN A 457 7.61 -20.48 -47.49
CA GLN A 457 8.65 -21.35 -46.94
C GLN A 457 9.16 -22.37 -47.97
N ARG A 458 8.29 -22.95 -48.81
CA ARG A 458 8.67 -23.82 -49.92
C ARG A 458 9.50 -23.06 -50.96
N ARG A 459 9.09 -21.84 -51.34
CA ARG A 459 9.84 -20.97 -52.25
C ARG A 459 11.20 -20.56 -51.68
N LEU A 460 11.30 -20.25 -50.39
CA LEU A 460 12.58 -19.95 -49.71
C LEU A 460 13.50 -21.18 -49.67
N LYS A 461 12.97 -22.39 -49.46
CA LYS A 461 13.75 -23.63 -49.53
C LYS A 461 14.26 -23.88 -50.96
N GLN A 462 13.39 -23.71 -51.98
CA GLN A 462 13.78 -23.81 -53.39
C GLN A 462 14.85 -22.78 -53.77
N LEU A 463 14.69 -21.51 -53.37
CA LEU A 463 15.67 -20.45 -53.62
C LEU A 463 17.02 -20.72 -52.94
N ARG A 464 17.03 -21.30 -51.72
CA ARG A 464 18.27 -21.76 -51.07
C ARG A 464 18.94 -22.90 -51.82
N VAL A 465 18.18 -23.84 -52.38
CA VAL A 465 18.72 -24.95 -53.19
C VAL A 465 19.27 -24.43 -54.53
N SER A 466 18.57 -23.53 -55.23
CA SER A 466 19.11 -22.92 -56.46
C SER A 466 20.32 -22.02 -56.18
N SER A 467 20.32 -21.29 -55.06
CA SER A 467 21.48 -20.50 -54.61
C SER A 467 22.68 -21.37 -54.20
N ALA A 468 22.48 -22.65 -53.90
CA ALA A 468 23.55 -23.61 -53.64
C ALA A 468 23.97 -24.40 -54.90
N ALA A 469 23.22 -24.29 -56.00
CA ALA A 469 23.53 -24.92 -57.28
C ALA A 469 24.37 -24.01 -58.20
N SER A 470 24.22 -22.70 -58.08
CA SER A 470 25.16 -21.73 -58.66
C SER A 470 26.42 -21.64 -57.79
N ASP A 471 27.46 -22.43 -58.07
CA ASP A 471 28.76 -22.39 -57.36
C ASP A 471 29.62 -21.16 -57.77
N VAL A 472 29.00 -19.98 -57.78
CA VAL A 472 29.66 -18.68 -57.89
C VAL A 472 29.96 -18.22 -56.47
N LYS A 473 31.17 -18.53 -56.00
CA LYS A 473 31.66 -18.11 -54.68
C LYS A 473 32.07 -16.63 -54.73
N ASP A 474 31.08 -15.75 -54.72
CA ASP A 474 31.33 -14.31 -54.55
C ASP A 474 32.11 -14.10 -53.24
N PRO A 475 33.28 -13.43 -53.28
CA PRO A 475 34.16 -13.31 -52.11
C PRO A 475 33.51 -12.47 -51.00
N GLU A 476 32.54 -11.63 -51.34
CA GLU A 476 31.75 -10.84 -50.39
C GLU A 476 30.80 -11.72 -49.57
N VAL A 477 30.16 -12.72 -50.18
CA VAL A 477 29.28 -13.67 -49.48
C VAL A 477 30.08 -14.51 -48.47
N SER A 478 31.31 -14.89 -48.83
CA SER A 478 32.21 -15.61 -47.91
C SER A 478 32.61 -14.74 -46.71
N ARG A 479 32.97 -13.46 -46.95
CA ARG A 479 33.27 -12.49 -45.87
C ARG A 479 32.06 -12.20 -44.98
N LEU A 480 30.87 -12.10 -45.54
CA LEU A 480 29.63 -11.93 -44.77
C LEU A 480 29.39 -13.14 -43.85
N LEU A 481 29.62 -14.36 -44.32
CA LEU A 481 29.51 -15.57 -43.50
C LEU A 481 30.53 -15.59 -42.35
N GLU A 482 31.76 -15.13 -42.57
CA GLU A 482 32.77 -14.98 -41.50
C GLU A 482 32.34 -13.91 -40.48
N ILE A 483 31.79 -12.79 -40.94
CA ILE A 483 31.26 -11.72 -40.07
C ILE A 483 30.08 -12.21 -39.24
N GLU A 484 29.15 -12.98 -39.82
CA GLU A 484 28.03 -13.61 -39.10
C GLU A 484 28.52 -14.61 -38.04
N GLN A 485 29.51 -15.45 -38.35
CA GLN A 485 30.11 -16.38 -37.39
C GLN A 485 30.80 -15.64 -36.23
N MET A 486 31.53 -14.55 -36.53
CA MET A 486 32.15 -13.70 -35.51
C MET A 486 31.10 -12.99 -34.65
N HIS A 487 30.01 -12.48 -35.24
CA HIS A 487 28.89 -11.91 -34.50
C HIS A 487 28.20 -12.93 -33.61
N ALA A 488 27.98 -14.16 -34.08
CA ALA A 488 27.41 -15.25 -33.29
C ALA A 488 28.32 -15.61 -32.09
N HIS A 489 29.64 -15.69 -32.32
CA HIS A 489 30.61 -15.99 -31.27
C HIS A 489 30.72 -14.88 -30.21
N VAL A 490 30.73 -13.61 -30.63
CA VAL A 490 30.72 -12.45 -29.72
C VAL A 490 29.38 -12.34 -28.98
N SER A 491 28.25 -12.61 -29.64
CA SER A 491 26.93 -12.65 -29.01
C SER A 491 26.83 -13.73 -27.94
N ALA A 492 27.33 -14.95 -28.22
CA ALA A 492 27.39 -16.03 -27.25
C ALA A 492 28.26 -15.68 -26.03
N LYS A 493 29.44 -15.08 -26.24
CA LYS A 493 30.28 -14.56 -25.14
C LYS A 493 29.55 -13.46 -24.35
N HIS A 494 28.82 -12.57 -25.01
CA HIS A 494 28.06 -11.51 -24.36
C HIS A 494 26.88 -12.04 -23.53
N THR A 495 26.16 -13.07 -23.98
CA THR A 495 25.11 -13.71 -23.17
C THR A 495 25.71 -14.48 -21.99
N GLN A 496 26.85 -15.15 -22.17
CA GLN A 496 27.58 -15.81 -21.08
C GLN A 496 28.03 -14.80 -20.01
N LEU A 497 28.65 -13.69 -20.40
CA LEU A 497 29.07 -12.61 -19.49
C LEU A 497 27.87 -11.97 -18.78
N LYS A 498 26.74 -11.75 -19.48
CA LYS A 498 25.48 -11.30 -18.85
C LYS A 498 24.95 -12.30 -17.83
N SER A 499 25.05 -13.60 -18.08
CA SER A 499 24.63 -14.63 -17.13
C SER A 499 25.52 -14.69 -15.88
N ALA A 500 26.84 -14.52 -16.04
CA ALA A 500 27.79 -14.45 -14.94
C ALA A 500 27.57 -13.19 -14.08
N LEU A 501 27.39 -12.02 -14.71
CA LEU A 501 27.06 -10.77 -14.01
C LEU A 501 25.72 -10.86 -13.25
N ALA A 502 24.71 -11.50 -13.84
CA ALA A 502 23.44 -11.74 -13.17
C ALA A 502 23.59 -12.70 -11.97
N HIS A 503 24.51 -13.67 -12.02
CA HIS A 503 24.83 -14.54 -10.89
C HIS A 503 25.49 -13.75 -9.75
N THR A 504 26.58 -13.03 -10.02
CA THR A 504 27.30 -12.26 -9.00
C THR A 504 26.44 -11.16 -8.39
N THR A 505 25.58 -10.51 -9.19
CA THR A 505 24.61 -9.52 -8.69
C THR A 505 23.62 -10.14 -7.70
N ARG A 506 23.08 -11.35 -7.99
CA ARG A 506 22.21 -12.08 -7.05
C ARG A 506 22.93 -12.48 -5.76
N GLU A 507 24.20 -12.86 -5.84
CA GLU A 507 25.00 -13.17 -4.65
C GLU A 507 25.32 -11.93 -3.82
N VAL A 508 25.56 -10.78 -4.45
CA VAL A 508 25.71 -9.49 -3.76
C VAL A 508 24.40 -9.08 -3.07
N HIS A 509 23.24 -9.28 -3.72
CA HIS A 509 21.95 -9.03 -3.07
C HIS A 509 21.66 -10.00 -1.92
N ARG A 510 22.02 -11.29 -2.04
CA ARG A 510 21.93 -12.24 -0.93
C ARG A 510 22.79 -11.78 0.24
N ARG A 511 24.09 -11.52 0.02
CA ARG A 511 25.02 -11.04 1.05
C ARG A 511 24.63 -9.69 1.66
N ARG A 512 23.91 -8.82 0.94
CA ARG A 512 23.31 -7.61 1.51
C ARG A 512 22.20 -7.98 2.49
N LYS A 513 21.24 -8.83 2.10
CA LYS A 513 20.22 -9.33 3.04
C LYS A 513 20.84 -10.03 4.25
N ASP A 514 21.86 -10.87 4.04
CA ASP A 514 22.59 -11.56 5.11
C ASP A 514 23.30 -10.59 6.09
N ILE A 515 23.51 -9.32 5.70
CA ILE A 515 24.03 -8.23 6.54
C ILE A 515 22.88 -7.43 7.16
N ASP A 516 21.83 -7.12 6.40
CA ASP A 516 20.65 -6.37 6.85
C ASP A 516 19.82 -7.18 7.88
N ASP A 517 19.88 -8.52 7.83
CA ASP A 517 19.30 -9.44 8.84
C ASP A 517 20.08 -9.43 10.18
N VAL A 518 21.22 -8.74 10.29
CA VAL A 518 22.01 -8.62 11.54
C VAL A 518 21.78 -7.24 12.19
N PRO A 519 21.17 -7.17 13.39
CA PRO A 519 20.87 -5.90 14.06
C PRO A 519 22.09 -5.00 14.23
N THR A 520 21.99 -3.76 13.76
CA THR A 520 23.07 -2.78 13.88
C THR A 520 23.29 -2.36 15.33
N ARG A 521 24.46 -1.79 15.62
CA ARG A 521 24.76 -1.21 16.94
C ARG A 521 23.73 -0.16 17.39
N ILE A 522 23.06 0.50 16.46
CA ILE A 522 22.03 1.51 16.77
C ILE A 522 20.74 0.83 17.22
N GLU A 523 20.30 -0.23 16.54
CA GLU A 523 19.11 -1.01 16.92
C GLU A 523 19.34 -1.76 18.25
N LEU A 524 20.53 -2.32 18.47
CA LEU A 524 20.91 -2.90 19.76
C LEU A 524 20.80 -1.88 20.91
N LEU A 525 21.23 -0.63 20.70
CA LEU A 525 21.06 0.47 21.67
C LEU A 525 19.61 0.93 21.84
N GLN A 526 18.75 0.76 20.82
CA GLN A 526 17.31 1.00 20.94
C GLN A 526 16.63 -0.11 21.76
N TYR A 527 16.98 -1.37 21.52
CA TYR A 527 16.49 -2.50 22.31
C TYR A 527 16.96 -2.41 23.77
N GLU A 528 18.23 -2.09 24.03
CA GLU A 528 18.75 -1.89 25.39
C GLU A 528 17.92 -0.86 26.16
N LYS A 529 17.67 0.31 25.57
CA LYS A 529 16.81 1.36 26.16
C LYS A 529 15.37 0.89 26.32
N ARG A 530 14.80 0.19 25.34
CA ARG A 530 13.42 -0.29 25.42
C ARG A 530 13.24 -1.38 26.49
N PHE A 531 14.28 -2.18 26.76
CA PHE A 531 14.31 -3.08 27.91
C PHE A 531 14.43 -2.32 29.23
N GLN A 532 15.25 -1.26 29.32
CA GLN A 532 15.31 -0.39 30.51
C GLN A 532 13.95 0.25 30.80
N GLU A 533 13.30 0.86 29.80
CA GLU A 533 11.93 1.40 29.91
C GLU A 533 10.91 0.35 30.40
N LEU A 534 11.01 -0.90 29.90
CA LEU A 534 10.13 -2.00 30.31
C LEU A 534 10.40 -2.46 31.75
N TYR A 535 11.66 -2.50 32.19
CA TYR A 535 12.01 -2.80 33.58
C TYR A 535 11.50 -1.71 34.53
N ASP A 536 11.59 -0.43 34.15
CA ASP A 536 11.02 0.68 34.90
C ASP A 536 9.48 0.58 34.98
N GLU A 537 8.80 0.23 33.89
CA GLU A 537 7.34 0.03 33.84
C GLU A 537 6.89 -1.17 34.74
N VAL A 538 7.65 -2.26 34.74
CA VAL A 538 7.43 -3.41 35.64
C VAL A 538 7.72 -3.04 37.11
N ALA A 539 8.72 -2.21 37.39
CA ALA A 539 9.01 -1.73 38.74
C ALA A 539 7.91 -0.78 39.28
N LEU A 540 7.43 0.14 38.43
CA LEU A 540 6.34 1.06 38.78
C LEU A 540 5.03 0.31 39.07
N THR A 541 4.64 -0.62 38.22
CA THR A 541 3.42 -1.43 38.41
C THR A 541 3.51 -2.36 39.63
N LEU A 542 4.71 -2.86 39.97
CA LEU A 542 4.96 -3.59 41.22
C LEU A 542 4.78 -2.68 42.45
N ASP A 543 5.27 -1.44 42.41
CA ASP A 543 5.12 -0.48 43.51
C ASP A 543 3.71 0.09 43.64
N GLU A 544 2.96 0.24 42.54
CA GLU A 544 1.52 0.50 42.57
C GLU A 544 0.76 -0.68 43.21
N THR A 545 1.06 -1.91 42.79
CA THR A 545 0.49 -3.13 43.39
C THR A 545 0.76 -3.20 44.90
N ARG A 546 1.99 -2.89 45.34
CA ARG A 546 2.35 -2.79 46.76
C ARG A 546 1.52 -1.72 47.49
N LYS A 547 1.35 -0.52 46.91
CA LYS A 547 0.51 0.55 47.48
C LYS A 547 -0.94 0.11 47.63
N TYR A 548 -1.51 -0.55 46.61
CA TYR A 548 -2.87 -1.10 46.69
C TYR A 548 -3.02 -2.17 47.78
N TYR A 549 -2.06 -3.10 47.92
CA TYR A 549 -2.08 -4.07 49.03
C TYR A 549 -1.94 -3.39 50.41
N CYS A 550 -1.12 -2.35 50.55
CA CYS A 550 -1.03 -1.59 51.79
C CYS A 550 -2.36 -0.90 52.14
N VAL A 551 -3.02 -0.25 51.17
CA VAL A 551 -4.33 0.41 51.37
C VAL A 551 -5.43 -0.61 51.65
N TYR A 552 -5.42 -1.76 50.97
CA TYR A 552 -6.34 -2.86 51.27
C TYR A 552 -6.15 -3.40 52.68
N ASN A 553 -4.91 -3.61 53.11
CA ASN A 553 -4.61 -4.13 54.44
C ASN A 553 -4.97 -3.14 55.56
N THR A 554 -4.76 -1.83 55.37
CA THR A 554 -5.21 -0.82 56.36
C THR A 554 -6.73 -0.69 56.40
N LEU A 555 -7.40 -0.68 55.24
CA LEU A 555 -8.86 -0.64 55.16
C LEU A 555 -9.51 -1.91 55.75
N LYS A 556 -8.91 -3.08 55.52
CA LYS A 556 -9.36 -4.33 56.13
C LYS A 556 -9.17 -4.29 57.65
N ALA A 557 -8.03 -3.81 58.15
CA ALA A 557 -7.80 -3.67 59.58
C ALA A 557 -8.82 -2.69 60.23
N THR A 558 -9.15 -1.56 59.59
CA THR A 558 -10.18 -0.65 60.10
C THR A 558 -11.57 -1.26 60.05
N HIS A 559 -11.92 -2.02 59.01
CA HIS A 559 -13.18 -2.79 58.94
C HIS A 559 -13.27 -3.80 60.09
N GLU A 560 -12.21 -4.58 60.32
CA GLU A 560 -12.13 -5.53 61.42
C GLU A 560 -12.18 -4.86 62.81
N PHE A 561 -11.87 -3.57 62.94
CA PHE A 561 -12.09 -2.82 64.19
C PHE A 561 -13.52 -2.30 64.32
N LEU A 562 -14.12 -1.80 63.23
CA LEU A 562 -15.52 -1.37 63.19
C LEU A 562 -16.49 -2.53 63.44
N GLU A 563 -16.21 -3.74 62.91
CA GLU A 563 -17.00 -4.95 63.22
C GLU A 563 -16.94 -5.31 64.71
N LYS A 564 -15.78 -5.14 65.36
CA LYS A 564 -15.60 -5.35 66.80
C LYS A 564 -16.32 -4.27 67.62
N GLU A 565 -16.32 -3.03 67.15
CA GLU A 565 -17.08 -1.92 67.75
C GLU A 565 -18.59 -2.16 67.67
N ILE A 566 -19.12 -2.53 66.50
CA ILE A 566 -20.54 -2.88 66.31
C ILE A 566 -20.91 -4.08 67.19
N SER A 567 -20.09 -5.13 67.23
CA SER A 567 -20.33 -6.29 68.10
C SER A 567 -20.32 -5.93 69.60
N LEU A 568 -19.48 -4.98 70.01
CA LEU A 568 -19.42 -4.49 71.39
C LEU A 568 -20.64 -3.63 71.72
N LEU A 569 -21.04 -2.72 70.83
CA LEU A 569 -22.22 -1.87 71.00
C LEU A 569 -23.50 -2.70 71.08
N ASN A 570 -23.66 -3.72 70.21
CA ASN A 570 -24.78 -4.67 70.28
C ASN A 570 -24.77 -5.41 71.63
N SER A 571 -23.61 -5.94 72.06
CA SER A 571 -23.48 -6.61 73.36
C SER A 571 -23.71 -5.69 74.57
N ILE A 572 -23.57 -4.37 74.43
CA ILE A 572 -23.92 -3.40 75.47
C ILE A 572 -25.43 -3.11 75.44
N HIS A 573 -26.02 -3.01 74.24
CA HIS A 573 -27.45 -2.77 74.02
C HIS A 573 -28.31 -3.95 74.52
N ASP A 574 -27.99 -5.18 74.11
CA ASP A 574 -28.74 -6.39 74.49
C ASP A 574 -28.74 -6.63 76.01
N ASN A 575 -27.67 -6.22 76.70
CA ASN A 575 -27.55 -6.32 78.16
C ASN A 575 -28.15 -5.12 78.92
N PHE A 576 -28.50 -4.02 78.24
CA PHE A 576 -28.91 -2.76 78.88
C PHE A 576 -30.21 -2.91 79.68
N ASP A 577 -31.27 -3.44 79.06
CA ASP A 577 -32.57 -3.59 79.70
C ASP A 577 -32.51 -4.57 80.90
N VAL A 578 -31.70 -5.63 80.77
CA VAL A 578 -31.45 -6.60 81.85
C VAL A 578 -30.69 -5.96 83.01
N ALA A 579 -29.69 -5.12 82.72
CA ALA A 579 -28.92 -4.39 83.72
C ALA A 579 -29.73 -3.30 84.45
N MET A 580 -30.65 -2.65 83.75
CA MET A 580 -31.51 -1.59 84.33
C MET A 580 -32.69 -2.16 85.14
N GLY A 581 -33.05 -3.43 84.95
CA GLY A 581 -34.13 -4.10 85.70
C GLY A 581 -33.87 -4.33 87.20
N SER A 582 -32.63 -4.18 87.70
CA SER A 582 -32.32 -4.31 89.12
C SER A 582 -31.08 -3.52 89.54
N LYS A 583 -31.18 -2.75 90.62
CA LYS A 583 -30.11 -1.86 91.11
C LYS A 583 -28.76 -2.55 91.34
N ALA A 584 -28.75 -3.83 91.69
CA ALA A 584 -27.53 -4.62 91.84
C ALA A 584 -26.92 -5.03 90.48
N ALA A 585 -27.75 -5.38 89.49
CA ALA A 585 -27.32 -5.61 88.11
C ALA A 585 -26.80 -4.31 87.48
N THR A 586 -27.43 -3.17 87.78
CA THR A 586 -27.00 -1.84 87.31
C THR A 586 -25.59 -1.51 87.80
N THR A 587 -25.28 -1.77 89.08
CA THR A 587 -23.92 -1.58 89.62
C THR A 587 -22.90 -2.53 88.98
N ALA A 588 -23.28 -3.79 88.70
CA ALA A 588 -22.40 -4.74 88.01
C ALA A 588 -22.09 -4.29 86.57
N PHE A 589 -23.11 -3.84 85.83
CA PHE A 589 -22.99 -3.34 84.47
C PHE A 589 -22.06 -2.12 84.37
N PHE A 590 -22.14 -1.16 85.30
CA PHE A 590 -21.18 -0.06 85.34
C PHE A 590 -19.74 -0.54 85.59
N THR A 591 -19.52 -1.53 86.48
CA THR A 591 -18.17 -2.09 86.66
C THR A 591 -17.65 -2.87 85.45
N GLN A 592 -18.55 -3.42 84.61
CA GLN A 592 -18.19 -4.04 83.33
C GLN A 592 -17.82 -2.98 82.28
N ILE A 593 -18.55 -1.87 82.18
CA ILE A 593 -18.22 -0.74 81.30
C ILE A 593 -16.86 -0.13 81.68
N ASP A 594 -16.59 0.09 82.97
CA ASP A 594 -15.29 0.53 83.47
C ASP A 594 -14.14 -0.41 83.05
N ALA A 595 -14.37 -1.73 83.08
CA ALA A 595 -13.39 -2.72 82.65
C ALA A 595 -13.19 -2.71 81.12
N ILE A 596 -14.27 -2.53 80.34
CA ILE A 596 -14.22 -2.39 78.87
C ILE A 596 -13.40 -1.15 78.49
N ILE A 597 -13.66 0.00 79.12
CA ILE A 597 -12.92 1.26 78.86
C ILE A 597 -11.42 1.06 79.12
N ARG A 598 -11.03 0.53 80.29
CA ARG A 598 -9.62 0.26 80.64
C ARG A 598 -8.94 -0.73 79.68
N ASN A 599 -9.68 -1.72 79.17
CA ASN A 599 -9.18 -2.65 78.16
C ASN A 599 -8.94 -1.97 76.81
N VAL A 600 -9.82 -1.04 76.39
CA VAL A 600 -9.63 -0.22 75.18
C VAL A 600 -8.43 0.73 75.34
N GLU A 601 -8.31 1.44 76.45
CA GLU A 601 -7.15 2.30 76.78
C GLU A 601 -5.83 1.50 76.76
N THR A 602 -5.84 0.30 77.33
CA THR A 602 -4.69 -0.63 77.33
C THR A 602 -4.36 -1.15 75.93
N SER A 603 -5.35 -1.24 75.03
CA SER A 603 -5.14 -1.61 73.62
C SER A 603 -4.54 -0.44 72.82
N VAL A 604 -5.11 0.76 72.99
CA VAL A 604 -4.65 2.00 72.33
C VAL A 604 -3.20 2.31 72.70
N THR A 605 -2.84 2.24 73.98
CA THR A 605 -1.45 2.49 74.44
C THR A 605 -0.46 1.48 73.86
N LYS A 606 -0.80 0.19 73.78
CA LYS A 606 0.04 -0.83 73.11
C LYS A 606 0.26 -0.51 71.63
N GLN A 607 -0.79 -0.14 70.91
CA GLN A 607 -0.68 0.23 69.49
C GLN A 607 0.11 1.54 69.27
N GLN A 608 0.04 2.49 70.21
CA GLN A 608 0.86 3.71 70.18
C GLN A 608 2.35 3.40 70.33
N VAL A 609 2.74 2.49 71.24
CA VAL A 609 4.14 2.05 71.41
C VAL A 609 4.65 1.36 70.16
N LEU A 610 3.91 0.38 69.62
CA LEU A 610 4.28 -0.29 68.36
C LEU A 610 4.45 0.71 67.21
N ARG A 611 3.56 1.71 67.10
CA ARG A 611 3.68 2.77 66.09
C ARG A 611 4.96 3.61 66.29
N GLN A 612 5.36 3.90 67.52
CA GLN A 612 6.60 4.64 67.82
C GLN A 612 7.84 3.81 67.46
N GLU A 613 7.87 2.52 67.79
CA GLU A 613 8.95 1.59 67.41
C GLU A 613 9.10 1.49 65.88
N HIS A 614 7.99 1.33 65.16
CA HIS A 614 7.97 1.31 63.70
C HIS A 614 8.41 2.66 63.09
N HIS A 615 8.00 3.79 63.66
CA HIS A 615 8.39 5.11 63.19
C HIS A 615 9.89 5.37 63.36
N ALA A 616 10.45 5.10 64.54
CA ALA A 616 11.89 5.21 64.80
C ALA A 616 12.68 4.28 63.87
N ARG A 617 12.17 3.07 63.58
CA ARG A 617 12.80 2.18 62.60
C ARG A 617 12.85 2.78 61.19
N VAL A 618 11.79 3.47 60.75
CA VAL A 618 11.78 4.19 59.45
C VAL A 618 12.82 5.31 59.45
N GLU A 619 12.89 6.14 60.51
CA GLU A 619 13.90 7.21 60.62
C GLU A 619 15.34 6.67 60.59
N THR A 620 15.61 5.50 61.21
CA THR A 620 16.92 4.83 61.15
C THR A 620 17.24 4.16 59.80
N LEU A 621 16.28 4.11 58.87
CA LEU A 621 16.48 3.65 57.49
C LEU A 621 16.62 4.84 56.55
N ASP A 622 15.77 5.87 56.69
CA ASP A 622 15.84 7.11 55.90
C ASP A 622 17.18 7.83 56.10
N SER A 623 17.68 7.91 57.33
CA SER A 623 19.01 8.45 57.63
C SER A 623 20.16 7.66 56.98
N LYS A 624 20.06 6.31 56.92
CA LYS A 624 21.04 5.48 56.20
C LYS A 624 20.93 5.66 54.68
N TYR A 625 19.72 5.80 54.16
CA TYR A 625 19.48 6.07 52.75
C TYR A 625 20.03 7.44 52.33
N GLN A 626 19.86 8.48 53.15
CA GLN A 626 20.47 9.79 52.94
C GLN A 626 22.01 9.72 52.89
N LEU A 627 22.64 8.99 53.82
CA LEU A 627 24.10 8.78 53.79
C LEU A 627 24.57 8.02 52.54
N LEU A 628 23.80 7.05 52.05
CA LEU A 628 24.10 6.33 50.81
C LEU A 628 23.95 7.23 49.57
N LEU A 629 22.92 8.09 49.52
CA LEU A 629 22.77 9.10 48.46
C LEU A 629 23.91 10.12 48.47
N GLU A 630 24.46 10.47 49.63
CA GLU A 630 25.65 11.33 49.73
C GLU A 630 26.90 10.64 49.18
N GLN A 631 27.10 9.35 49.50
CA GLN A 631 28.18 8.54 48.92
C GLN A 631 28.04 8.40 47.39
N GLU A 632 26.83 8.18 46.89
CA GLU A 632 26.54 8.13 45.44
C GLU A 632 26.88 9.46 44.77
N ARG A 633 26.45 10.60 45.33
CA ARG A 633 26.77 11.94 44.81
C ARG A 633 28.28 12.19 44.76
N LEU A 634 29.01 11.78 45.79
CA LEU A 634 30.48 11.87 45.83
C LEU A 634 31.13 10.99 44.74
N TYR A 635 30.66 9.75 44.58
CA TYR A 635 31.16 8.83 43.56
C TYR A 635 30.90 9.33 42.12
N VAL A 636 29.69 9.82 41.83
CA VAL A 636 29.35 10.38 40.52
C VAL A 636 30.12 11.69 40.25
N ASN A 637 30.39 12.51 41.28
CA ASN A 637 31.27 13.66 41.14
C ASN A 637 32.71 13.23 40.79
N ALA A 638 33.27 12.25 41.50
CA ALA A 638 34.60 11.71 41.23
C ALA A 638 34.72 11.10 39.82
N ILE A 639 33.68 10.41 39.31
CA ILE A 639 33.62 9.95 37.91
C ILE A 639 33.69 11.14 36.95
N ARG A 640 32.90 12.21 37.17
CA ARG A 640 32.92 13.41 36.31
C ARG A 640 34.26 14.15 36.35
N GLU A 641 35.01 14.07 37.45
CA GLU A 641 36.35 14.63 37.56
C GLU A 641 37.39 13.76 36.83
N PHE A 642 37.33 12.45 37.01
CA PHE A 642 38.15 11.49 36.27
C PHE A 642 37.95 11.59 34.75
N GLN A 643 36.70 11.73 34.29
CA GLN A 643 36.36 11.94 32.87
C GLN A 643 37.00 13.21 32.31
N LYS A 644 36.95 14.34 33.04
CA LYS A 644 37.59 15.60 32.61
C LYS A 644 39.11 15.46 32.49
N GLU A 645 39.76 14.76 33.42
CA GLU A 645 41.20 14.49 33.34
C GLU A 645 41.55 13.51 32.21
N CYS A 646 40.67 12.56 31.86
CA CYS A 646 40.81 11.72 30.67
C CYS A 646 40.71 12.54 29.37
N GLU A 647 39.67 13.38 29.20
CA GLU A 647 39.56 14.27 28.03
C GLU A 647 40.79 15.18 27.90
N LYS A 648 41.31 15.68 29.03
CA LYS A 648 42.51 16.52 29.11
C LYS A 648 43.77 15.74 28.74
N HIS A 649 43.88 14.46 29.15
CA HIS A 649 44.95 13.56 28.72
C HIS A 649 44.89 13.32 27.21
N GLU A 650 43.72 13.07 26.63
CA GLU A 650 43.53 12.92 25.17
C GLU A 650 43.90 14.19 24.40
N ARG A 651 43.48 15.37 24.89
CA ARG A 651 43.85 16.70 24.35
C ARG A 651 45.36 16.98 24.44
N LEU A 652 46.07 16.37 25.40
CA LEU A 652 47.53 16.46 25.51
C LEU A 652 48.22 15.44 24.59
N ASN A 653 47.74 14.20 24.54
CA ASN A 653 48.29 13.14 23.71
C ASN A 653 48.17 13.48 22.21
N THR A 654 47.02 13.99 21.77
CA THR A 654 46.83 14.51 20.40
C THR A 654 47.79 15.65 20.05
N ARG A 655 48.04 16.61 20.97
CA ARG A 655 49.05 17.67 20.80
C ARG A 655 50.49 17.11 20.72
N ILE A 656 50.81 16.08 21.50
CA ILE A 656 52.11 15.40 21.44
C ILE A 656 52.26 14.72 20.06
N GLN A 657 51.26 13.96 19.62
CA GLN A 657 51.25 13.29 18.31
C GLN A 657 51.41 14.30 17.15
N GLN A 658 50.67 15.42 17.17
CA GLN A 658 50.84 16.51 16.20
C GLN A 658 52.27 17.06 16.20
N ARG A 659 52.86 17.31 17.38
CA ARG A 659 54.23 17.81 17.49
C ARG A 659 55.26 16.79 17.00
N THR A 660 55.06 15.50 17.25
CA THR A 660 55.89 14.41 16.74
C THR A 660 55.77 14.27 15.22
N GLN A 661 54.57 14.42 14.64
CA GLN A 661 54.37 14.43 13.18
C GLN A 661 55.09 15.62 12.53
N LEU A 662 54.99 16.82 13.11
CA LEU A 662 55.73 18.00 12.63
C LEU A 662 57.25 17.81 12.71
N GLN A 663 57.76 17.19 13.77
CA GLN A 663 59.18 16.85 13.89
C GLN A 663 59.62 15.80 12.86
N LEU A 664 58.79 14.79 12.57
CA LEU A 664 59.07 13.81 11.51
C LEU A 664 59.09 14.47 10.13
N GLN A 665 58.13 15.35 9.83
CA GLN A 665 58.10 16.13 8.59
C GLN A 665 59.34 17.00 8.42
N GLN A 666 59.76 17.72 9.47
CA GLN A 666 61.01 18.50 9.47
C GLN A 666 62.24 17.61 9.23
N ARG A 667 62.26 16.39 9.78
CA ARG A 667 63.35 15.43 9.60
C ARG A 667 63.38 14.80 8.19
N THR A 668 62.24 14.69 7.51
CA THR A 668 62.18 14.27 6.09
C THR A 668 62.49 15.39 5.08
N VAL A 669 62.50 16.66 5.51
CA VAL A 669 62.77 17.82 4.66
C VAL A 669 64.24 18.25 4.67
N GLN A 670 65.06 17.74 5.59
CA GLN A 670 66.52 17.86 5.49
C GLN A 670 67.05 16.79 4.51
N PRO A 671 67.64 17.17 3.36
CA PRO A 671 68.34 16.20 2.51
C PRO A 671 69.58 15.68 3.25
N ILE A 672 69.93 14.42 2.97
CA ILE A 672 71.23 13.87 3.39
C ILE A 672 72.30 14.58 2.57
N VAL A 673 72.93 15.59 3.15
CA VAL A 673 74.16 16.19 2.62
C VAL A 673 75.26 15.13 2.77
N ALA A 674 75.62 14.50 1.65
CA ALA A 674 76.85 13.72 1.58
C ALA A 674 78.05 14.67 1.79
N PRO A 675 79.13 14.25 2.47
CA PRO A 675 80.35 15.03 2.51
C PRO A 675 80.99 15.02 1.12
N ASP A 676 81.03 16.18 0.46
CA ASP A 676 81.84 16.35 -0.75
C ASP A 676 83.33 16.34 -0.37
N ASP A 677 84.08 15.49 -1.05
CA ASP A 677 85.49 15.21 -0.78
C ASP A 677 86.42 16.09 -1.66
N VAL A 678 87.62 16.38 -1.14
CA VAL A 678 88.86 16.68 -1.91
C VAL A 678 89.02 18.07 -2.59
N VAL A 679 89.89 18.90 -1.99
CA VAL A 679 90.96 19.76 -2.61
C VAL A 679 90.48 20.94 -3.49
N ILE A 680 90.89 22.20 -3.26
CA ILE A 680 92.25 22.73 -2.97
C ILE A 680 92.32 23.52 -1.65
#